data_AF-A0A812RGX3-F1
#
_entry.id   AF-A0A812RGX3-F1
#
_cell.length_a   1.000
_cell.length_b   1.000
_cell.length_c   1.000
_cell.angle_alpha   90.00
_cell.angle_beta   90.00
_cell.angle_gamma   90.00
#
_symmetry.space_group_name_H-M   'P 1'
#
loop_
_entity.id
_entity.type
_entity.pdbx_description
1 polymer ?
#
loop_
_entity_poly.entity_id
_entity_poly.type
_entity_poly.pdbx_seq_one_letter_code
_entity_poly.pdbx_strand_id
1 'polypeptide(L)'
;MLSRMLAACLGASSVMGQCPNHPHLDLCSASTTAEDMDVNGGGRNSAWMAWALPLLAARPSFVTAFFALAVATGADAQSGMSCGNIRTFYQAQSCCGESERALDFSSSEGSSFSNSVCESGSPVGVCHCEKAMQLLSQVDGVQFPVEFCAHMAAVKPVGFHDQPICEASDAGNNAAYLVDGMAGNTNFPHGNIKVLATVGEVDPTTGAMLTGCTVQTKRGVPDGLGAYLKDASTVRLIYQSEAYGQPHEPQKDTGLVTSNPESFPWAVNSKSASFTGSHIHYIDYDRSMLASFMDDNAPSKAQGMVKGAGNAVSKAYNLKRELVGPRNRTGDGLQPTTSNVHESNVDVNGNYIVGSTATAPSKADWLMQSLCSAHLEVRHQWGNGMGVEDDLFITNEEWITYPTDSMPIGLPVHVLNLATGELWATAAFTLGGHEKVVEVNSGHRDYVAFVPSGYNGAFGLSDDSAVLAARNAAYSRTDGNPYVYPQDIVPTKLYIGKKNTDKDGNAQTTDFMARNGFEYGALYGFAVDCNAVNPSRDSWHQSAQRGTVESFEKDGSWEFQDAPAGAPDGWCFWNSNGKDSRGAKTEHVLLRDRIYDFQGLPTLLSNGMPDSIPATYTVHQPESNVVDLIELGGAGLRADGNNQTMMHDRSRDKTTFEDPRAVVLRGGFDAWFSWFVSLTRTVFQDVDGMEWIAAANGEDYFVIHEDGGNLYGERKFLAKVGVPMKYYFVAQSGGSQNTRELASISSVAGVPGRATSHEFSGAFDLSGLLRKDAAGNFELTVGDVTGKKRALEAATPINEKIIAVNLQAHSNNAGWADTFKTDRVAQVLAYKPRVPA
;
A
#
# COMPACT_ATOMS: atom_id res chain seq x y z
N MET A 1 61.41 38.79 6.74
CA MET A 1 60.94 39.83 5.80
C MET A 1 59.42 39.88 5.99
N LEU A 2 58.84 40.85 6.71
CA LEU A 2 58.63 42.27 6.34
C LEU A 2 57.89 42.40 4.99
N SER A 3 56.76 43.08 4.86
CA SER A 3 56.04 43.94 5.84
C SER A 3 54.54 44.09 5.56
N ARG A 4 53.83 44.55 6.59
CA ARG A 4 52.43 45.04 6.59
C ARG A 4 52.16 46.10 5.52
N MET A 5 50.90 46.20 5.07
CA MET A 5 50.24 47.51 5.02
C MET A 5 48.73 47.41 5.28
N LEU A 6 48.18 48.44 5.92
CA LEU A 6 46.82 48.55 6.42
C LEU A 6 46.15 49.73 5.72
N ALA A 7 44.94 49.57 5.18
CA ALA A 7 44.02 50.68 4.87
C ALA A 7 42.60 50.13 4.71
N ALA A 8 41.60 50.84 5.25
CA ALA A 8 40.20 50.46 5.22
C ALA A 8 39.38 51.43 4.35
N CYS A 9 38.30 50.95 3.73
CA CYS A 9 36.95 51.52 3.85
C CYS A 9 35.92 50.87 2.88
N LEU A 10 34.80 50.40 3.47
CA LEU A 10 33.40 50.53 2.99
C LEU A 10 33.04 50.20 1.52
N GLY A 11 32.12 49.23 1.33
CA GLY A 11 31.13 49.32 0.25
C GLY A 11 30.61 47.99 -0.33
N ALA A 12 29.27 47.82 -0.29
CA ALA A 12 28.44 46.95 -1.12
C ALA A 12 28.61 45.41 -1.06
N SER A 13 27.59 44.79 -0.49
CA SER A 13 27.21 43.38 -0.62
C SER A 13 26.68 43.02 -2.02
N SER A 14 27.00 41.83 -2.52
CA SER A 14 26.09 41.04 -3.36
C SER A 14 26.39 39.54 -3.21
N VAL A 15 25.33 38.73 -3.09
CA VAL A 15 25.41 37.27 -2.98
C VAL A 15 25.19 36.68 -4.37
N MET A 16 26.17 35.96 -4.91
CA MET A 16 25.95 35.09 -6.06
C MET A 16 25.62 33.68 -5.58
N GLY A 17 24.34 33.34 -5.57
CA GLY A 17 23.89 31.96 -5.44
C GLY A 17 23.99 31.26 -6.80
N GLN A 18 24.87 30.28 -6.91
CA GLN A 18 24.87 29.34 -8.04
C GLN A 18 24.13 28.07 -7.62
N CYS A 19 23.00 27.76 -8.27
CA CYS A 19 22.44 26.41 -8.18
C CYS A 19 23.36 25.44 -8.95
N PRO A 20 23.81 24.34 -8.34
CA PRO A 20 24.63 23.36 -9.04
C PRO A 20 23.80 22.58 -10.07
N ASN A 21 24.37 22.32 -11.24
CA ASN A 21 23.69 21.71 -12.38
C ASN A 21 23.05 20.35 -12.03
N HIS A 22 21.75 20.20 -12.28
CA HIS A 22 21.09 18.90 -12.36
C HIS A 22 19.98 18.91 -13.41
N PRO A 23 19.82 17.87 -14.25
CA PRO A 23 18.68 17.78 -15.15
C PRO A 23 17.39 17.41 -14.40
N HIS A 24 16.26 17.79 -15.02
CA HIS A 24 14.84 17.52 -14.67
C HIS A 24 14.12 18.54 -13.78
N LEU A 25 13.28 19.36 -14.44
CA LEU A 25 12.06 20.01 -13.93
C LEU A 25 12.19 20.79 -12.60
N ASP A 26 12.94 21.89 -12.66
CA ASP A 26 12.91 22.96 -11.66
C ASP A 26 11.99 24.10 -12.16
N LEU A 27 10.94 24.42 -11.38
CA LEU A 27 9.93 25.44 -11.70
C LEU A 27 10.04 26.68 -10.81
N CYS A 28 11.27 27.03 -10.44
CA CYS A 28 11.62 28.31 -9.83
C CYS A 28 12.02 29.35 -10.89
N SER A 29 11.36 30.51 -10.90
CA SER A 29 11.76 31.64 -11.74
C SER A 29 13.00 32.33 -11.18
N ALA A 30 14.04 32.49 -12.00
CA ALA A 30 15.11 33.43 -11.71
C ALA A 30 14.53 34.85 -11.66
N SER A 31 14.76 35.59 -10.57
CA SER A 31 14.11 36.88 -10.34
C SER A 31 14.61 37.96 -11.31
N THR A 32 13.85 38.24 -12.36
CA THR A 32 14.08 39.38 -13.27
C THR A 32 13.42 40.66 -12.73
N THR A 33 14.18 41.46 -11.97
CA THR A 33 13.85 42.87 -11.76
C THR A 33 15.08 43.75 -11.99
N ALA A 34 15.27 44.14 -13.24
CA ALA A 34 16.15 45.23 -13.63
C ALA A 34 15.52 45.96 -14.82
N GLU A 35 14.82 47.07 -14.53
CA GLU A 35 14.71 48.19 -15.46
C GLU A 35 14.45 49.49 -14.68
N ASP A 36 14.97 50.60 -15.20
CA ASP A 36 15.23 51.83 -14.46
C ASP A 36 14.00 52.71 -14.21
N MET A 37 13.93 53.33 -13.02
CA MET A 37 13.39 54.70 -12.87
C MET A 37 14.08 55.46 -11.72
N ASP A 38 15.15 56.16 -12.08
CA ASP A 38 15.54 57.54 -11.75
C ASP A 38 15.51 58.10 -10.30
N VAL A 39 16.39 59.08 -10.09
CA VAL A 39 16.76 59.66 -8.79
C VAL A 39 15.93 60.91 -8.47
N ASN A 40 15.29 60.96 -7.29
CA ASN A 40 15.27 62.11 -6.33
C ASN A 40 14.07 62.07 -5.34
N GLY A 41 14.24 62.70 -4.16
CA GLY A 41 13.10 63.25 -3.40
C GLY A 41 12.75 62.54 -2.08
N GLY A 42 13.56 62.75 -1.04
CA GLY A 42 13.35 62.12 0.28
C GLY A 42 12.18 62.64 1.12
N GLY A 43 11.97 62.01 2.29
CA GLY A 43 11.36 62.68 3.44
C GLY A 43 10.38 61.87 4.31
N ARG A 44 10.89 61.36 5.43
CA ARG A 44 10.32 61.46 6.81
C ARG A 44 8.96 60.82 7.17
N ASN A 45 9.00 60.16 8.34
CA ASN A 45 8.03 60.22 9.46
C ASN A 45 6.77 59.32 9.50
N SER A 46 6.89 58.24 10.28
CA SER A 46 6.14 57.96 11.52
C SER A 46 4.58 57.93 11.57
N ALA A 47 4.07 56.70 11.78
CA ALA A 47 3.33 56.26 12.98
C ALA A 47 1.81 56.53 13.18
N TRP A 48 1.23 55.68 14.05
CA TRP A 48 -0.04 55.71 14.78
C TRP A 48 -1.37 55.36 14.09
N MET A 49 -2.11 54.44 14.75
CA MET A 49 -3.59 54.40 14.98
C MET A 49 -4.57 54.46 13.77
N ALA A 50 -5.86 54.15 13.90
CA ALA A 50 -6.64 53.18 14.69
C ALA A 50 -8.11 53.37 14.29
N TRP A 51 -8.93 52.31 14.38
CA TRP A 51 -10.39 52.33 14.62
C TRP A 51 -11.27 53.35 13.84
N ALA A 52 -12.21 52.84 13.02
CA ALA A 52 -13.64 52.85 13.38
C ALA A 52 -14.58 52.32 12.27
N LEU A 53 -15.52 51.48 12.70
CA LEU A 53 -16.83 51.16 12.09
C LEU A 53 -17.68 52.44 11.87
N PRO A 54 -18.74 52.47 11.01
CA PRO A 54 -19.96 51.69 11.31
C PRO A 54 -20.99 51.32 10.19
N LEU A 55 -21.88 50.36 10.50
CA LEU A 55 -23.37 50.30 10.30
C LEU A 55 -23.97 50.55 8.87
N LEU A 56 -25.09 49.98 8.37
CA LEU A 56 -26.24 49.14 8.83
C LEU A 56 -26.67 48.24 7.63
N ALA A 57 -26.96 46.93 7.79
CA ALA A 57 -28.27 46.32 8.08
C ALA A 57 -29.44 46.57 7.08
N ALA A 58 -29.84 45.54 6.32
CA ALA A 58 -31.24 45.20 5.98
C ALA A 58 -31.38 43.78 5.34
N ARG A 59 -32.39 43.02 5.79
CA ARG A 59 -33.03 41.82 5.16
C ARG A 59 -34.57 42.08 5.23
N PRO A 60 -35.54 41.18 4.87
CA PRO A 60 -35.54 39.85 4.20
C PRO A 60 -36.64 39.71 3.08
N SER A 61 -37.05 38.47 2.73
CA SER A 61 -38.42 38.03 2.29
C SER A 61 -38.78 38.13 0.77
N PHE A 62 -39.57 37.24 0.10
CA PHE A 62 -40.16 35.90 0.38
C PHE A 62 -40.88 35.31 -0.90
N VAL A 63 -41.04 33.97 -1.04
CA VAL A 63 -41.92 33.17 -1.98
C VAL A 63 -41.67 33.36 -3.52
N THR A 64 -41.85 32.43 -4.48
CA THR A 64 -42.70 31.22 -4.64
C THR A 64 -42.13 30.24 -5.68
N ALA A 65 -42.53 28.95 -5.65
CA ALA A 65 -42.16 27.92 -6.63
C ALA A 65 -43.13 27.82 -7.83
N PHE A 66 -42.64 27.31 -8.98
CA PHE A 66 -43.47 26.64 -9.99
C PHE A 66 -42.66 25.59 -10.78
N PHE A 67 -43.32 24.49 -11.17
CA PHE A 67 -42.76 23.41 -11.99
C PHE A 67 -42.63 23.80 -13.47
N ALA A 68 -41.57 23.32 -14.14
CA ALA A 68 -41.55 23.13 -15.59
C ALA A 68 -40.69 21.90 -15.96
N LEU A 69 -41.30 20.94 -16.67
CA LEU A 69 -40.65 19.75 -17.21
C LEU A 69 -40.18 20.06 -18.64
N ALA A 70 -38.89 19.88 -18.96
CA ALA A 70 -38.37 20.05 -20.32
C ALA A 70 -37.24 19.05 -20.64
N VAL A 71 -37.64 17.95 -21.30
CA VAL A 71 -36.97 17.21 -22.38
C VAL A 71 -35.43 17.28 -22.47
N ALA A 72 -34.80 16.10 -22.41
CA ALA A 72 -33.40 15.91 -22.78
C ALA A 72 -33.18 16.15 -24.29
N THR A 73 -32.22 17.02 -24.61
CA THR A 73 -31.51 17.06 -25.89
C THR A 73 -30.02 17.07 -25.58
N GLY A 74 -29.24 16.22 -26.24
CA GLY A 74 -27.83 16.02 -25.91
C GLY A 74 -27.02 17.31 -26.02
N ALA A 75 -26.17 17.54 -25.01
CA ALA A 75 -25.08 18.50 -25.10
C ALA A 75 -23.80 17.70 -25.41
N ASP A 76 -23.17 17.98 -26.55
CA ASP A 76 -21.86 17.43 -26.88
C ASP A 76 -20.84 17.84 -25.81
N ALA A 77 -20.08 16.87 -25.32
CA ALA A 77 -19.01 17.11 -24.37
C ALA A 77 -17.80 17.75 -25.09
N GLN A 78 -17.71 19.08 -25.08
CA GLN A 78 -16.54 19.80 -25.57
C GLN A 78 -15.31 19.47 -24.70
N SER A 79 -14.33 18.79 -25.30
CA SER A 79 -13.09 18.35 -24.65
C SER A 79 -12.01 19.45 -24.62
N GLY A 80 -12.26 20.51 -23.85
CA GLY A 80 -11.26 21.53 -23.52
C GLY A 80 -10.50 21.19 -22.22
N MET A 81 -9.17 21.27 -22.23
CA MET A 81 -8.39 21.26 -20.98
C MET A 81 -8.14 22.71 -20.55
N SER A 82 -8.67 23.13 -19.40
CA SER A 82 -8.28 24.41 -18.82
C SER A 82 -6.89 24.32 -18.17
N CYS A 83 -6.21 25.44 -17.96
CA CYS A 83 -5.07 25.48 -17.03
C CYS A 83 -5.44 24.93 -15.62
N GLY A 84 -6.70 25.02 -15.21
CA GLY A 84 -7.21 24.37 -13.99
C GLY A 84 -7.13 22.84 -14.02
N ASN A 85 -7.25 22.21 -15.18
CA ASN A 85 -7.11 20.75 -15.33
C ASN A 85 -5.62 20.34 -15.31
N ILE A 86 -4.75 21.13 -15.95
CA ILE A 86 -3.28 20.94 -15.89
C ILE A 86 -2.76 21.12 -14.45
N ARG A 87 -3.33 22.04 -13.68
CA ARG A 87 -3.04 22.23 -12.25
C ARG A 87 -3.31 20.96 -11.41
N THR A 88 -4.30 20.16 -11.78
CA THR A 88 -4.60 18.87 -11.12
C THR A 88 -3.61 17.77 -11.55
N PHE A 89 -3.20 17.77 -12.82
CA PHE A 89 -2.31 16.75 -13.38
C PHE A 89 -0.82 16.95 -13.04
N TYR A 90 -0.37 18.17 -12.73
CA TYR A 90 1.06 18.45 -12.44
C TYR A 90 1.36 19.20 -11.13
N GLN A 91 0.33 19.74 -10.45
CA GLN A 91 0.43 20.43 -9.14
C GLN A 91 1.58 21.45 -8.95
N ALA A 92 2.05 22.09 -10.03
CA ALA A 92 2.98 23.22 -9.94
C ALA A 92 2.33 24.39 -9.18
N GLN A 93 2.91 24.79 -8.04
CA GLN A 93 2.38 25.89 -7.22
C GLN A 93 2.70 27.29 -7.77
N SER A 94 3.60 27.40 -8.77
CA SER A 94 4.20 28.67 -9.23
C SER A 94 3.65 29.24 -10.55
N CYS A 95 2.49 28.79 -11.04
CA CYS A 95 1.79 29.48 -12.15
C CYS A 95 1.16 30.80 -11.69
N CYS A 96 2.00 31.80 -11.41
CA CYS A 96 1.60 33.12 -10.93
C CYS A 96 1.06 34.01 -12.06
N GLY A 97 -0.10 34.63 -11.83
CA GLY A 97 -0.41 35.97 -12.38
C GLY A 97 -1.43 36.08 -13.50
N GLU A 98 -1.59 35.10 -14.40
CA GLU A 98 -2.55 35.20 -15.52
C GLU A 98 -3.87 34.44 -15.27
N SER A 99 -4.95 34.99 -15.82
CA SER A 99 -6.29 34.38 -15.83
C SER A 99 -6.30 33.06 -16.60
N GLU A 100 -7.15 32.12 -16.18
CA GLU A 100 -7.30 30.79 -16.76
C GLU A 100 -7.41 30.80 -18.30
N ARG A 101 -6.34 30.39 -18.99
CA ARG A 101 -6.44 30.05 -20.41
C ARG A 101 -7.09 28.66 -20.53
N ALA A 102 -8.19 28.60 -21.26
CA ALA A 102 -8.68 27.33 -21.80
C ALA A 102 -7.77 26.93 -22.96
N LEU A 103 -7.15 25.74 -22.87
CA LEU A 103 -6.50 25.12 -24.00
C LEU A 103 -7.56 24.27 -24.71
N ASP A 104 -8.13 24.85 -25.76
CA ASP A 104 -9.07 24.14 -26.61
C ASP A 104 -8.33 23.17 -27.53
N PHE A 105 -8.57 21.88 -27.30
CA PHE A 105 -8.07 20.77 -28.12
C PHE A 105 -9.18 20.17 -28.98
N SER A 106 -10.39 20.74 -28.97
CA SER A 106 -11.51 20.24 -29.76
C SER A 106 -11.41 20.69 -31.22
N SER A 107 -11.70 19.76 -32.13
CA SER A 107 -11.45 19.92 -33.55
C SER A 107 -12.64 20.57 -34.27
N SER A 108 -12.84 21.88 -34.13
CA SER A 108 -13.75 22.63 -35.01
C SER A 108 -13.52 24.14 -35.02
N GLU A 109 -12.50 24.61 -35.75
CA GLU A 109 -12.65 25.71 -36.72
C GLU A 109 -11.39 25.82 -37.58
N GLY A 110 -11.56 25.87 -38.92
CA GLY A 110 -10.43 25.90 -39.83
C GLY A 110 -9.91 27.31 -40.08
N SER A 111 -8.74 27.67 -39.54
CA SER A 111 -7.69 28.37 -40.30
C SER A 111 -6.40 28.65 -39.51
N SER A 112 -5.27 28.56 -40.22
CA SER A 112 -3.97 29.18 -39.88
C SER A 112 -3.16 28.71 -38.65
N PHE A 113 -3.11 27.40 -38.38
CA PHE A 113 -1.89 26.78 -37.87
C PHE A 113 -1.46 25.66 -38.83
N SER A 114 -0.19 25.64 -39.23
CA SER A 114 0.31 24.86 -40.36
C SER A 114 0.46 23.36 -40.07
N ASN A 115 0.51 22.55 -41.13
CA ASN A 115 0.83 21.11 -41.14
C ASN A 115 2.29 20.79 -40.71
N SER A 116 2.84 21.54 -39.76
CA SER A 116 4.27 21.53 -39.41
C SER A 116 4.57 20.96 -38.02
N VAL A 117 3.54 20.61 -37.23
CA VAL A 117 3.72 20.06 -35.87
C VAL A 117 3.55 18.54 -35.84
N CYS A 118 2.75 17.96 -36.73
CA CYS A 118 2.45 16.52 -36.78
C CYS A 118 2.66 15.97 -38.19
N GLU A 119 3.35 14.84 -38.33
CA GLU A 119 3.56 14.16 -39.61
C GLU A 119 2.26 13.50 -40.12
N SER A 120 2.17 13.28 -41.44
CA SER A 120 1.00 12.63 -42.04
C SER A 120 0.95 11.15 -41.65
N GLY A 121 0.13 10.83 -40.64
CA GLY A 121 -0.03 9.47 -40.10
C GLY A 121 0.01 9.41 -38.57
N SER A 122 0.38 10.50 -37.89
CA SER A 122 0.43 10.55 -36.43
C SER A 122 -0.94 10.25 -35.79
N PRO A 123 -1.02 9.41 -34.73
CA PRO A 123 -2.25 9.19 -33.98
C PRO A 123 -2.78 10.49 -33.36
N VAL A 124 -4.11 10.67 -33.37
CA VAL A 124 -4.78 11.93 -32.94
C VAL A 124 -4.34 12.38 -31.53
N GLY A 125 -4.21 11.45 -30.58
CA GLY A 125 -3.76 11.75 -29.21
C GLY A 125 -2.30 12.20 -29.10
N VAL A 126 -1.42 11.70 -29.96
CA VAL A 126 0.02 12.09 -29.98
C VAL A 126 0.13 13.53 -30.47
N CYS A 127 -0.52 13.86 -31.57
CA CYS A 127 -0.52 15.22 -32.15
C CYS A 127 -1.09 16.27 -31.18
N HIS A 128 -2.11 15.91 -30.38
CA HIS A 128 -2.65 16.79 -29.34
C HIS A 128 -1.66 16.99 -28.18
N CYS A 129 -0.93 15.94 -27.79
CA CYS A 129 0.12 16.02 -26.79
C CYS A 129 1.31 16.87 -27.27
N GLU A 130 1.79 16.68 -28.51
CA GLU A 130 2.92 17.44 -29.07
C GLU A 130 2.59 18.94 -29.12
N LYS A 131 1.36 19.27 -29.50
CA LYS A 131 0.82 20.64 -29.44
C LYS A 131 0.77 21.18 -28.00
N ALA A 132 0.35 20.38 -27.02
CA ALA A 132 0.35 20.78 -25.61
C ALA A 132 1.78 21.00 -25.08
N MET A 133 2.72 20.10 -25.40
CA MET A 133 4.14 20.24 -25.07
C MET A 133 4.75 21.50 -25.68
N GLN A 134 4.50 21.79 -26.96
CA GLN A 134 5.00 22.99 -27.64
C GLN A 134 4.49 24.30 -27.03
N LEU A 135 3.26 24.29 -26.49
CA LEU A 135 2.68 25.44 -25.78
C LEU A 135 3.26 25.57 -24.36
N LEU A 136 3.44 24.46 -23.66
CA LEU A 136 3.97 24.44 -22.29
C LEU A 136 5.49 24.63 -22.23
N SER A 137 6.25 24.25 -23.27
CA SER A 137 7.70 24.50 -23.37
C SER A 137 8.06 25.97 -23.62
N GLN A 138 7.06 26.85 -23.76
CA GLN A 138 7.22 28.31 -23.77
C GLN A 138 7.14 28.90 -22.34
N VAL A 139 6.89 28.07 -21.33
CA VAL A 139 6.97 28.43 -19.92
C VAL A 139 8.36 28.04 -19.41
N ASP A 140 9.09 28.99 -18.86
CA ASP A 140 10.44 28.77 -18.34
C ASP A 140 10.47 27.64 -17.28
N GLY A 141 11.49 26.77 -17.37
CA GLY A 141 11.66 25.59 -16.50
C GLY A 141 10.90 24.33 -16.93
N VAL A 142 9.91 24.44 -17.82
CA VAL A 142 9.18 23.25 -18.32
C VAL A 142 10.04 22.47 -19.32
N GLN A 143 10.36 21.23 -18.97
CA GLN A 143 11.05 20.26 -19.82
C GLN A 143 10.32 18.91 -19.77
N PHE A 144 9.95 18.37 -20.93
CA PHE A 144 9.32 17.06 -21.05
C PHE A 144 10.35 16.02 -21.55
N PRO A 145 10.26 14.75 -21.14
CA PRO A 145 10.98 13.65 -21.79
C PRO A 145 10.69 13.62 -23.29
N VAL A 146 11.68 13.26 -24.11
CA VAL A 146 11.54 13.18 -25.58
C VAL A 146 10.41 12.21 -25.99
N GLU A 147 10.21 11.15 -25.23
CA GLU A 147 9.21 10.10 -25.48
C GLU A 147 7.85 10.39 -24.82
N PHE A 148 7.68 11.54 -24.15
CA PHE A 148 6.50 11.85 -23.33
C PHE A 148 5.18 11.68 -24.08
N CYS A 149 5.08 12.11 -25.34
CA CYS A 149 3.84 11.97 -26.11
C CYS A 149 3.58 10.56 -26.64
N ALA A 150 4.62 9.75 -26.86
CA ALA A 150 4.46 8.33 -27.13
C ALA A 150 3.92 7.62 -25.87
N HIS A 151 4.45 7.97 -24.70
CA HIS A 151 3.97 7.46 -23.42
C HIS A 151 2.55 7.93 -23.07
N MET A 152 2.18 9.18 -23.35
CA MET A 152 0.79 9.66 -23.20
C MET A 152 -0.20 8.87 -24.05
N ALA A 153 0.21 8.41 -25.24
CA ALA A 153 -0.63 7.55 -26.06
C ALA A 153 -0.83 6.14 -25.47
N ALA A 154 -0.02 5.72 -24.50
CA ALA A 154 -0.19 4.47 -23.75
C ALA A 154 -1.14 4.61 -22.55
N VAL A 155 -1.41 5.83 -22.05
CA VAL A 155 -2.39 6.07 -20.99
C VAL A 155 -3.80 5.65 -21.45
N LYS A 156 -4.54 4.97 -20.56
CA LYS A 156 -5.89 4.42 -20.83
C LYS A 156 -6.85 4.71 -19.66
N PRO A 157 -8.17 4.76 -19.91
CA PRO A 157 -9.14 4.83 -18.83
C PRO A 157 -9.14 3.56 -17.97
N VAL A 158 -9.53 3.67 -16.69
CA VAL A 158 -9.63 2.51 -15.79
C VAL A 158 -10.51 1.40 -16.36
N GLY A 159 -10.03 0.16 -16.28
CA GLY A 159 -10.68 -1.05 -16.78
C GLY A 159 -10.54 -1.26 -18.30
N PHE A 160 -9.65 -0.53 -18.98
CA PHE A 160 -9.45 -0.66 -20.43
C PHE A 160 -8.74 -1.96 -20.79
N HIS A 161 -7.73 -2.37 -20.04
CA HIS A 161 -7.01 -3.62 -20.32
C HIS A 161 -7.86 -4.84 -19.93
N ASP A 162 -7.90 -5.85 -20.79
CA ASP A 162 -8.62 -7.13 -20.58
C ASP A 162 -7.70 -8.36 -20.63
N GLN A 163 -6.41 -8.16 -20.86
CA GLN A 163 -5.39 -9.21 -20.95
C GLN A 163 -4.69 -9.38 -19.59
N PRO A 164 -4.87 -10.51 -18.88
CA PRO A 164 -4.17 -10.75 -17.62
C PRO A 164 -2.66 -10.89 -17.83
N ILE A 165 -1.87 -10.39 -16.89
CA ILE A 165 -0.40 -10.58 -16.86
C ILE A 165 -0.05 -12.00 -16.42
N CYS A 166 -0.83 -12.59 -15.50
CA CYS A 166 -0.64 -13.96 -15.04
C CYS A 166 -0.98 -14.99 -16.12
N GLU A 167 -0.36 -16.17 -16.00
CA GLU A 167 -0.46 -17.26 -16.96
C GLU A 167 -0.91 -18.56 -16.27
N ALA A 168 -1.62 -19.40 -17.02
CA ALA A 168 -1.91 -20.78 -16.62
C ALA A 168 -0.68 -21.69 -16.79
N SER A 169 0.24 -21.36 -17.70
CA SER A 169 1.52 -22.05 -17.92
C SER A 169 2.47 -21.15 -18.69
N ASP A 170 3.77 -21.42 -18.56
CA ASP A 170 4.84 -20.74 -19.29
C ASP A 170 4.65 -20.86 -20.82
N ALA A 171 4.98 -19.80 -21.55
CA ALA A 171 4.81 -19.73 -23.00
C ALA A 171 5.72 -20.73 -23.77
N GLY A 172 6.83 -21.18 -23.19
CA GLY A 172 7.81 -22.05 -23.81
C GLY A 172 8.32 -21.48 -25.14
N ASN A 173 8.15 -22.25 -26.22
CA ASN A 173 8.43 -21.82 -27.59
C ASN A 173 7.15 -21.47 -28.39
N ASN A 174 6.00 -21.30 -27.73
CA ASN A 174 4.75 -21.00 -28.42
C ASN A 174 4.69 -19.52 -28.80
N ALA A 175 4.98 -19.22 -30.07
CA ALA A 175 4.97 -17.86 -30.61
C ALA A 175 3.63 -17.10 -30.38
N ALA A 176 2.50 -17.80 -30.25
CA ALA A 176 1.21 -17.15 -29.95
C ALA A 176 1.11 -16.59 -28.52
N TYR A 177 1.91 -17.13 -27.59
CA TYR A 177 2.03 -16.64 -26.21
C TYR A 177 3.27 -15.75 -26.02
N LEU A 178 4.01 -15.45 -27.09
CA LEU A 178 5.22 -14.62 -27.09
C LEU A 178 5.02 -13.29 -27.84
N VAL A 179 3.95 -12.57 -27.51
CA VAL A 179 3.59 -11.28 -28.11
C VAL A 179 3.40 -10.23 -27.01
N ASP A 180 4.10 -9.09 -27.15
CA ASP A 180 3.96 -7.95 -26.25
C ASP A 180 2.61 -7.24 -26.43
N GLY A 181 1.99 -6.82 -25.33
CA GLY A 181 0.61 -6.28 -25.32
C GLY A 181 -0.48 -7.34 -25.49
N MET A 182 -0.16 -8.63 -25.37
CA MET A 182 -1.14 -9.74 -25.37
C MET A 182 -0.87 -10.70 -24.21
N ALA A 183 -1.92 -11.32 -23.65
CA ALA A 183 -1.77 -12.29 -22.58
C ALA A 183 -0.96 -13.54 -23.02
N GLY A 184 -0.43 -14.27 -22.03
CA GLY A 184 0.18 -15.57 -22.23
C GLY A 184 -0.86 -16.69 -22.37
N ASN A 185 -0.57 -17.87 -21.85
CA ASN A 185 -1.56 -18.94 -21.78
C ASN A 185 -2.65 -18.60 -20.73
N THR A 186 -3.89 -18.33 -21.16
CA THR A 186 -5.01 -17.99 -20.26
C THR A 186 -5.97 -19.17 -19.98
N ASN A 187 -5.59 -20.40 -20.33
CA ASN A 187 -6.37 -21.61 -20.05
C ASN A 187 -6.23 -22.04 -18.58
N PHE A 188 -6.66 -21.19 -17.64
CA PHE A 188 -6.58 -21.44 -16.21
C PHE A 188 -7.39 -22.68 -15.82
N PRO A 189 -6.80 -23.65 -15.08
CA PRO A 189 -7.39 -24.99 -14.93
C PRO A 189 -8.59 -25.03 -13.97
N HIS A 190 -8.60 -24.15 -12.97
CA HIS A 190 -9.53 -24.19 -11.83
C HIS A 190 -10.38 -22.93 -11.69
N GLY A 191 -10.59 -22.17 -12.77
CA GLY A 191 -11.49 -21.01 -12.81
C GLY A 191 -10.98 -19.87 -13.68
N ASN A 192 -11.91 -19.03 -14.15
CA ASN A 192 -11.56 -17.94 -15.07
C ASN A 192 -11.03 -16.72 -14.30
N ILE A 193 -10.10 -16.00 -14.92
CA ILE A 193 -9.57 -14.71 -14.45
C ILE A 193 -9.87 -13.63 -15.49
N LYS A 194 -10.38 -12.47 -15.06
CA LYS A 194 -10.51 -11.24 -15.87
C LYS A 194 -9.84 -10.06 -15.17
N VAL A 195 -9.44 -9.06 -15.94
CA VAL A 195 -8.87 -7.81 -15.41
C VAL A 195 -10.00 -6.85 -15.01
N LEU A 196 -9.93 -6.32 -13.79
CA LEU A 196 -10.81 -5.26 -13.29
C LEU A 196 -10.19 -3.87 -13.54
N ALA A 197 -8.90 -3.72 -13.28
CA ALA A 197 -8.13 -2.52 -13.55
C ALA A 197 -6.63 -2.83 -13.71
N THR A 198 -5.91 -1.94 -14.37
CA THR A 198 -4.44 -1.98 -14.49
C THR A 198 -3.85 -0.69 -13.91
N VAL A 199 -2.78 -0.81 -13.13
CA VAL A 199 -2.04 0.34 -12.59
C VAL A 199 -1.55 1.23 -13.74
N GLY A 200 -1.67 2.54 -13.58
CA GLY A 200 -1.36 3.53 -14.61
C GLY A 200 -2.54 3.89 -15.52
N GLU A 201 -3.65 3.17 -15.42
CA GLU A 201 -4.92 3.66 -15.96
C GLU A 201 -5.42 4.89 -15.17
N VAL A 202 -6.18 5.75 -15.84
CA VAL A 202 -6.66 7.04 -15.29
C VAL A 202 -8.17 7.11 -15.24
N ASP A 203 -8.72 7.80 -14.24
CA ASP A 203 -10.10 8.27 -14.30
C ASP A 203 -10.19 9.41 -15.34
N PRO A 204 -11.01 9.28 -16.39
CA PRO A 204 -11.07 10.28 -17.46
C PRO A 204 -11.77 11.59 -17.06
N THR A 205 -12.45 11.62 -15.92
CA THR A 205 -13.17 12.78 -15.37
C THR A 205 -12.31 13.58 -14.41
N THR A 206 -11.59 12.90 -13.51
CA THR A 206 -10.77 13.54 -12.47
C THR A 206 -9.30 13.67 -12.85
N GLY A 207 -8.83 12.88 -13.82
CA GLY A 207 -7.42 12.74 -14.16
C GLY A 207 -6.61 11.94 -13.14
N ALA A 208 -7.25 11.34 -12.12
CA ALA A 208 -6.57 10.56 -11.10
C ALA A 208 -6.00 9.27 -11.70
N MET A 209 -4.70 9.05 -11.53
CA MET A 209 -3.97 7.88 -12.03
C MET A 209 -3.85 6.82 -10.94
N LEU A 210 -4.14 5.56 -11.28
CA LEU A 210 -3.87 4.41 -10.43
C LEU A 210 -2.35 4.19 -10.34
N THR A 211 -1.80 3.94 -9.15
CA THR A 211 -0.35 3.80 -8.93
C THR A 211 0.03 2.46 -8.26
N GLY A 212 1.28 2.03 -8.50
CA GLY A 212 1.99 0.93 -7.85
C GLY A 212 3.06 1.46 -6.88
N CYS A 213 3.88 2.43 -7.33
CA CYS A 213 4.74 3.34 -6.53
C CYS A 213 6.07 2.78 -5.93
N THR A 214 7.31 2.92 -6.45
CA THR A 214 8.10 4.16 -6.69
C THR A 214 9.37 3.97 -7.57
N VAL A 215 9.87 5.05 -8.21
CA VAL A 215 10.81 4.95 -9.35
C VAL A 215 12.28 5.24 -9.03
N GLN A 216 12.87 4.49 -8.09
CA GLN A 216 14.33 4.31 -8.04
C GLN A 216 14.81 3.05 -7.32
N THR A 217 13.91 2.38 -6.58
CA THR A 217 14.18 1.15 -5.80
C THR A 217 13.56 -0.11 -6.43
N LYS A 218 13.05 0.04 -7.67
CA LYS A 218 12.44 -1.01 -8.51
C LYS A 218 11.26 -1.74 -7.88
N ARG A 219 10.58 -1.16 -6.88
CA ARG A 219 9.67 -1.90 -5.99
C ARG A 219 8.48 -1.05 -5.50
N GLY A 220 7.28 -1.53 -5.82
CA GLY A 220 6.02 -1.03 -5.28
C GLY A 220 4.78 -1.26 -6.18
N VAL A 221 3.68 -1.70 -5.57
CA VAL A 221 2.71 -2.60 -6.20
C VAL A 221 1.37 -2.66 -5.44
N PRO A 222 0.22 -2.96 -6.09
CA PRO A 222 -1.06 -3.19 -5.42
C PRO A 222 -1.01 -4.46 -4.58
N ASP A 223 -1.14 -4.29 -3.28
CA ASP A 223 -0.89 -5.36 -2.32
C ASP A 223 -2.21 -5.81 -1.67
N GLY A 224 -2.73 -5.05 -0.71
CA GLY A 224 -3.96 -5.34 0.02
C GLY A 224 -5.23 -4.89 -0.72
N LEU A 225 -6.38 -5.37 -0.25
CA LEU A 225 -7.62 -5.31 -1.03
C LEU A 225 -8.87 -5.33 -0.16
N GLY A 226 -9.93 -4.68 -0.63
CA GLY A 226 -11.25 -4.76 -0.02
C GLY A 226 -12.37 -4.22 -0.89
N ALA A 227 -13.62 -4.52 -0.55
CA ALA A 227 -14.79 -3.92 -1.19
C ALA A 227 -16.00 -3.76 -0.27
N TYR A 228 -16.80 -2.71 -0.53
CA TYR A 228 -18.04 -2.44 0.19
C TYR A 228 -19.10 -1.78 -0.71
N LEU A 229 -20.34 -1.67 -0.20
CA LEU A 229 -21.42 -0.96 -0.89
C LEU A 229 -21.35 0.53 -0.58
N LYS A 230 -20.87 1.35 -1.53
CA LYS A 230 -20.90 2.81 -1.45
C LYS A 230 -22.36 3.33 -1.55
N ASP A 231 -23.12 2.75 -2.47
CA ASP A 231 -24.55 2.96 -2.63
C ASP A 231 -25.22 1.70 -3.19
N ALA A 232 -26.55 1.71 -3.36
CA ALA A 232 -27.30 0.51 -3.72
C ALA A 232 -26.90 -0.08 -5.09
N SER A 233 -26.37 0.78 -5.97
CA SER A 233 -25.94 0.49 -7.33
C SER A 233 -24.42 0.41 -7.50
N THR A 234 -23.63 0.71 -6.47
CA THR A 234 -22.18 0.90 -6.60
C THR A 234 -21.41 0.08 -5.57
N VAL A 235 -20.58 -0.84 -6.07
CA VAL A 235 -19.53 -1.49 -5.27
C VAL A 235 -18.28 -0.62 -5.38
N ARG A 236 -17.75 -0.19 -4.24
CA ARG A 236 -16.44 0.44 -4.19
C ARG A 236 -15.41 -0.63 -3.83
N LEU A 237 -14.48 -0.88 -4.75
CA LEU A 237 -13.26 -1.61 -4.48
C LEU A 237 -12.20 -0.62 -3.98
N ILE A 238 -11.38 -1.05 -3.03
CA ILE A 238 -10.25 -0.30 -2.47
C ILE A 238 -9.02 -1.19 -2.45
N TYR A 239 -7.88 -0.62 -2.80
CA TYR A 239 -6.57 -1.26 -2.69
C TYR A 239 -5.53 -0.21 -2.30
N GLN A 240 -4.45 -0.60 -1.62
CA GLN A 240 -3.28 0.27 -1.42
C GLN A 240 -2.15 -0.10 -2.38
N SER A 241 -1.38 0.91 -2.76
CA SER A 241 -0.12 0.73 -3.48
C SER A 241 1.02 0.72 -2.47
N GLU A 242 1.73 -0.39 -2.36
CA GLU A 242 2.89 -0.53 -1.48
C GLU A 242 4.11 0.21 -2.08
N ALA A 243 4.86 0.98 -1.30
CA ALA A 243 6.00 1.77 -1.77
C ALA A 243 7.31 1.56 -1.00
N TYR A 244 8.22 0.77 -1.58
CA TYR A 244 9.46 0.42 -0.90
C TYR A 244 10.45 1.60 -0.84
N GLY A 245 10.78 1.98 0.40
CA GLY A 245 11.84 2.94 0.70
C GLY A 245 13.23 2.53 0.20
N GLN A 246 14.23 3.39 0.46
CA GLN A 246 15.61 3.17 0.02
C GLN A 246 16.14 1.78 0.44
N PRO A 247 16.85 1.06 -0.44
CA PRO A 247 17.31 -0.31 -0.17
C PRO A 247 18.26 -0.36 1.03
N HIS A 248 18.11 -1.42 1.83
CA HIS A 248 18.89 -1.70 3.03
C HIS A 248 20.40 -1.93 2.76
N GLU A 249 20.81 -2.13 1.50
CA GLU A 249 22.22 -2.14 1.11
C GLU A 249 22.60 -0.87 0.35
N PRO A 250 23.74 -0.22 0.67
CA PRO A 250 24.40 0.69 -0.25
C PRO A 250 24.87 -0.12 -1.46
N GLN A 251 24.14 -0.01 -2.57
CA GLN A 251 24.37 -0.76 -3.80
C GLN A 251 25.79 -0.46 -4.33
N LYS A 252 26.71 -1.39 -4.05
CA LYS A 252 28.14 -1.08 -3.84
C LYS A 252 28.92 -0.58 -5.06
N ASP A 253 28.33 -0.70 -6.26
CA ASP A 253 28.93 -0.32 -7.55
C ASP A 253 27.98 0.50 -8.47
N THR A 254 26.87 1.05 -7.94
CA THR A 254 26.05 2.04 -8.67
C THR A 254 26.01 3.35 -7.89
N GLY A 255 26.89 4.28 -8.26
CA GLY A 255 27.02 5.57 -7.58
C GLY A 255 25.71 6.34 -7.52
N LEU A 256 25.39 6.83 -6.32
CA LEU A 256 24.24 7.69 -5.98
C LEU A 256 22.85 7.10 -6.27
N VAL A 257 22.26 6.46 -5.25
CA VAL A 257 20.81 6.54 -5.01
C VAL A 257 20.57 7.62 -3.96
N THR A 258 20.70 8.89 -4.37
CA THR A 258 20.63 10.08 -3.48
C THR A 258 19.31 10.82 -3.58
N SER A 259 18.24 10.16 -4.00
CA SER A 259 16.91 10.73 -4.09
C SER A 259 15.92 9.80 -3.40
N ASN A 260 14.95 10.39 -2.71
CA ASN A 260 13.81 9.64 -2.21
C ASN A 260 13.00 9.10 -3.40
N PRO A 261 12.48 7.86 -3.32
CA PRO A 261 11.63 7.33 -4.36
C PRO A 261 10.30 8.10 -4.36
N GLU A 262 10.00 8.82 -5.45
CA GLU A 262 8.76 9.60 -5.56
C GLU A 262 7.83 9.02 -6.63
N SER A 263 6.57 8.86 -6.29
CA SER A 263 5.46 8.67 -7.22
C SER A 263 4.80 9.99 -7.61
N PHE A 264 3.74 9.88 -8.42
CA PHE A 264 2.71 10.90 -8.49
C PHE A 264 2.25 11.33 -7.08
N PRO A 265 2.26 12.64 -6.75
CA PRO A 265 1.88 13.12 -5.42
C PRO A 265 0.37 13.24 -5.26
N TRP A 266 -0.10 13.08 -4.02
CA TRP A 266 -1.49 13.25 -3.62
C TRP A 266 -1.62 14.28 -2.49
N ALA A 267 -2.70 15.06 -2.52
CA ALA A 267 -2.88 16.22 -1.64
C ALA A 267 -3.95 15.96 -0.59
N VAL A 268 -3.66 16.30 0.66
CA VAL A 268 -4.56 16.11 1.82
C VAL A 268 -4.94 17.45 2.45
N ASN A 269 -5.87 17.39 3.41
CA ASN A 269 -6.15 18.49 4.34
C ASN A 269 -6.50 19.79 3.58
N SER A 270 -7.43 19.68 2.62
CA SER A 270 -7.82 20.75 1.69
C SER A 270 -6.67 21.31 0.83
N LYS A 271 -5.71 20.44 0.47
CA LYS A 271 -4.48 20.76 -0.28
C LYS A 271 -3.48 21.64 0.49
N SER A 272 -3.48 21.57 1.82
CA SER A 272 -2.49 22.27 2.66
C SER A 272 -1.22 21.46 2.92
N ALA A 273 -1.26 20.13 2.70
CA ALA A 273 -0.11 19.24 2.74
C ALA A 273 -0.24 18.16 1.66
N SER A 274 0.87 17.49 1.34
CA SER A 274 0.97 16.52 0.26
C SER A 274 1.89 15.34 0.60
N PHE A 275 1.54 14.17 0.07
CA PHE A 275 2.33 12.95 0.15
C PHE A 275 2.78 12.51 -1.24
N THR A 276 3.95 11.90 -1.30
CA THR A 276 4.36 10.97 -2.36
C THR A 276 4.64 9.61 -1.70
N GLY A 277 5.02 8.59 -2.46
CA GLY A 277 5.04 7.22 -1.93
C GLY A 277 3.63 6.64 -1.94
N SER A 278 3.34 5.70 -1.06
CA SER A 278 2.13 4.88 -1.11
C SER A 278 0.83 5.68 -1.20
N HIS A 279 -0.16 5.10 -1.88
CA HIS A 279 -1.53 5.60 -2.02
C HIS A 279 -2.52 4.56 -1.51
N ILE A 280 -3.70 5.01 -1.11
CA ILE A 280 -4.88 4.15 -1.00
C ILE A 280 -5.84 4.59 -2.10
N HIS A 281 -6.15 3.70 -3.04
CA HIS A 281 -7.01 3.99 -4.19
C HIS A 281 -8.42 3.42 -3.98
N TYR A 282 -9.40 4.03 -4.63
CA TYR A 282 -10.73 3.45 -4.81
C TYR A 282 -11.07 3.34 -6.30
N ILE A 283 -11.90 2.34 -6.63
CA ILE A 283 -12.56 2.20 -7.92
C ILE A 283 -14.04 1.88 -7.66
N ASP A 284 -14.93 2.73 -8.17
CA ASP A 284 -16.37 2.57 -8.10
C ASP A 284 -16.86 1.80 -9.33
N TYR A 285 -17.48 0.64 -9.12
CA TYR A 285 -18.05 -0.21 -10.15
C TYR A 285 -19.58 -0.24 -10.08
N ASP A 286 -20.26 -0.30 -11.24
CA ASP A 286 -21.67 -0.65 -11.26
C ASP A 286 -21.89 -2.08 -10.76
N ARG A 287 -22.65 -2.19 -9.67
CA ARG A 287 -22.93 -3.45 -8.97
C ARG A 287 -23.65 -4.47 -9.85
N SER A 288 -24.52 -4.03 -10.75
CA SER A 288 -25.26 -4.93 -11.65
C SER A 288 -24.34 -5.50 -12.72
N MET A 289 -23.50 -4.66 -13.31
CA MET A 289 -22.54 -5.09 -14.33
C MET A 289 -21.45 -5.97 -13.72
N LEU A 290 -20.90 -5.60 -12.57
CA LEU A 290 -19.89 -6.37 -11.84
C LEU A 290 -20.39 -7.76 -11.44
N ALA A 291 -21.64 -7.88 -10.98
CA ALA A 291 -22.25 -9.18 -10.65
C ALA A 291 -22.31 -10.14 -11.86
N SER A 292 -22.46 -9.60 -13.07
CA SER A 292 -22.46 -10.38 -14.33
C SER A 292 -21.09 -10.46 -15.02
N PHE A 293 -20.05 -9.78 -14.53
CA PHE A 293 -18.80 -9.59 -15.28
C PHE A 293 -18.07 -10.91 -15.59
N MET A 294 -18.27 -11.93 -14.76
CA MET A 294 -17.65 -13.26 -14.90
C MET A 294 -18.58 -14.30 -15.57
N ASP A 295 -19.57 -13.85 -16.34
CA ASP A 295 -20.47 -14.74 -17.11
C ASP A 295 -20.01 -14.87 -18.57
N ASP A 296 -20.39 -15.98 -19.23
CA ASP A 296 -19.86 -16.41 -20.54
C ASP A 296 -20.08 -15.43 -21.72
N ASN A 297 -20.98 -14.45 -21.57
CA ASN A 297 -21.26 -13.42 -22.58
C ASN A 297 -20.95 -11.99 -22.09
N ALA A 298 -20.34 -11.84 -20.92
CA ALA A 298 -20.00 -10.54 -20.37
C ALA A 298 -18.81 -9.90 -21.13
N PRO A 299 -18.74 -8.56 -21.23
CA PRO A 299 -17.63 -7.85 -21.85
C PRO A 299 -16.25 -8.33 -21.35
N SER A 300 -15.23 -8.28 -22.21
CA SER A 300 -13.85 -8.57 -21.82
C SER A 300 -13.27 -7.47 -20.92
N LYS A 301 -13.59 -6.21 -21.22
CA LYS A 301 -13.10 -5.00 -20.54
C LYS A 301 -14.01 -4.56 -19.40
N ALA A 302 -13.42 -4.19 -18.28
CA ALA A 302 -14.12 -3.62 -17.12
C ALA A 302 -14.54 -2.15 -17.31
N GLN A 303 -13.95 -1.43 -18.27
CA GLN A 303 -14.15 0.02 -18.46
C GLN A 303 -15.63 0.45 -18.46
N GLY A 304 -16.52 -0.34 -19.09
CA GLY A 304 -17.94 -0.03 -19.18
C GLY A 304 -18.71 -0.06 -17.85
N MET A 305 -18.15 -0.69 -16.81
CA MET A 305 -18.74 -0.71 -15.46
C MET A 305 -18.10 0.28 -14.49
N VAL A 306 -17.04 1.00 -14.87
CA VAL A 306 -16.39 1.99 -14.00
C VAL A 306 -17.24 3.26 -13.91
N LYS A 307 -17.59 3.65 -12.68
CA LYS A 307 -18.30 4.90 -12.33
C LYS A 307 -17.35 6.02 -11.90
N GLY A 308 -16.13 5.68 -11.48
CA GLY A 308 -15.07 6.62 -11.14
C GLY A 308 -13.96 5.98 -10.31
N ALA A 309 -12.81 6.64 -10.20
CA ALA A 309 -11.65 6.20 -9.43
C ALA A 309 -10.82 7.38 -8.89
N GLY A 310 -9.95 7.09 -7.93
CA GLY A 310 -8.95 8.04 -7.42
C GLY A 310 -8.40 7.64 -6.05
N ASN A 311 -7.66 8.55 -5.41
CA ASN A 311 -7.17 8.33 -4.05
C ASN A 311 -8.34 8.46 -3.03
N ALA A 312 -8.42 7.53 -2.08
CA ALA A 312 -9.47 7.42 -1.07
C ALA A 312 -9.26 8.35 0.13
N VAL A 313 -8.05 8.90 0.30
CA VAL A 313 -7.68 9.76 1.41
C VAL A 313 -7.86 11.23 1.04
N SER A 314 -8.64 11.95 1.85
CA SER A 314 -8.85 13.40 1.74
C SER A 314 -8.22 14.18 2.90
N LYS A 315 -8.07 13.54 4.05
CA LYS A 315 -7.36 14.07 5.22
C LYS A 315 -6.44 13.03 5.82
N ALA A 316 -5.32 13.49 6.38
CA ALA A 316 -4.39 12.66 7.14
C ALA A 316 -4.17 13.26 8.53
N TYR A 317 -4.27 12.40 9.54
CA TYR A 317 -4.05 12.69 10.95
C TYR A 317 -2.84 11.92 11.46
N ASN A 318 -1.98 12.62 12.19
CA ASN A 318 -0.73 12.10 12.73
C ASN A 318 -0.95 11.34 14.04
N LEU A 319 0.09 10.72 14.60
CA LEU A 319 -0.02 9.91 15.83
C LEU A 319 -0.50 10.73 17.05
N LYS A 320 -0.34 12.06 17.01
CA LYS A 320 -0.82 13.02 18.02
C LYS A 320 -2.25 13.51 17.76
N ARG A 321 -2.95 12.97 16.75
CA ARG A 321 -4.30 13.37 16.27
C ARG A 321 -4.36 14.77 15.66
N GLU A 322 -3.23 15.32 15.28
CA GLU A 322 -3.16 16.59 14.57
C GLU A 322 -3.30 16.34 13.07
N LEU A 323 -3.98 17.24 12.35
CA LEU A 323 -3.95 17.22 10.88
C LEU A 323 -2.49 17.40 10.41
N VAL A 324 -2.01 16.54 9.53
CA VAL A 324 -0.66 16.65 8.93
C VAL A 324 -0.53 17.96 8.15
N GLY A 325 0.47 18.77 8.49
CA GLY A 325 0.79 20.05 7.85
C GLY A 325 1.90 19.90 6.81
N PRO A 326 2.25 20.98 6.09
CA PRO A 326 3.39 20.96 5.17
C PRO A 326 4.71 20.88 5.96
N ARG A 327 5.71 20.22 5.37
CA ARG A 327 7.08 20.14 5.91
C ARG A 327 7.77 21.51 5.82
N ASN A 328 8.65 21.80 6.78
CA ASN A 328 9.56 22.95 6.69
C ASN A 328 10.56 22.78 5.53
N ARG A 329 10.32 23.47 4.40
CA ARG A 329 11.18 23.43 3.21
C ARG A 329 12.30 24.51 3.20
N THR A 330 12.63 25.12 4.33
CA THR A 330 13.66 26.16 4.40
C THR A 330 15.05 25.58 4.11
N GLY A 331 15.84 26.22 3.24
CA GLY A 331 17.20 25.76 2.89
C GLY A 331 17.18 24.49 2.02
N ASP A 332 17.78 23.41 2.52
CA ASP A 332 17.74 22.06 1.93
C ASP A 332 16.42 21.31 2.22
N GLY A 333 15.57 21.87 3.07
CA GLY A 333 14.33 21.25 3.52
C GLY A 333 14.51 20.14 4.56
N LEU A 334 15.71 20.02 5.16
CA LEU A 334 15.99 19.08 6.26
C LEU A 334 15.78 19.73 7.64
N GLN A 335 15.41 21.01 7.64
CA GLN A 335 15.17 21.79 8.85
C GLN A 335 13.97 21.24 9.65
N PRO A 336 14.03 21.23 11.00
CA PRO A 336 12.99 20.64 11.81
C PRO A 336 11.62 21.25 11.57
N THR A 337 10.61 20.39 11.53
CA THR A 337 9.18 20.72 11.49
C THR A 337 8.60 20.43 12.86
N THR A 338 8.11 21.45 13.57
CA THR A 338 7.89 21.37 15.03
C THR A 338 6.45 21.05 15.47
N SER A 339 5.50 20.99 14.55
CA SER A 339 4.11 20.57 14.79
C SER A 339 3.55 19.91 13.54
N ASN A 340 2.43 19.15 13.66
CA ASN A 340 1.69 18.63 12.51
C ASN A 340 2.52 17.74 11.56
N VAL A 341 3.59 17.11 12.08
CA VAL A 341 4.49 16.24 11.30
C VAL A 341 3.82 14.93 10.91
N HIS A 342 4.36 14.27 9.88
CA HIS A 342 4.16 12.84 9.67
C HIS A 342 5.27 12.09 10.43
N GLU A 343 4.93 11.42 11.54
CA GLU A 343 5.94 10.91 12.49
C GLU A 343 6.91 9.86 11.91
N SER A 344 6.50 9.08 10.90
CA SER A 344 7.37 8.10 10.23
C SER A 344 8.49 8.71 9.39
N ASN A 345 8.49 10.05 9.24
CA ASN A 345 9.47 10.77 8.43
C ASN A 345 10.45 11.58 9.28
N VAL A 346 10.26 11.65 10.61
CA VAL A 346 11.02 12.55 11.50
C VAL A 346 11.54 11.88 12.77
N ASP A 347 12.59 12.49 13.34
CA ASP A 347 13.03 12.18 14.70
C ASP A 347 12.14 12.86 15.76
N VAL A 348 12.42 12.58 17.04
CA VAL A 348 11.77 13.22 18.21
C VAL A 348 11.86 14.76 18.24
N ASN A 349 12.78 15.36 17.48
CA ASN A 349 12.98 16.82 17.38
C ASN A 349 12.28 17.43 16.14
N GLY A 350 11.67 16.60 15.28
CA GLY A 350 11.04 17.01 14.04
C GLY A 350 11.99 17.16 12.84
N ASN A 351 13.26 16.74 12.96
CA ASN A 351 14.21 16.71 11.84
C ASN A 351 13.78 15.63 10.85
N TYR A 352 13.89 15.89 9.54
CA TYR A 352 13.63 14.86 8.52
C TYR A 352 14.75 13.80 8.54
N ILE A 353 14.41 12.51 8.59
CA ILE A 353 15.39 11.41 8.75
C ILE A 353 15.22 10.25 7.77
N VAL A 354 14.42 10.39 6.70
CA VAL A 354 14.19 9.26 5.78
C VAL A 354 15.36 9.06 4.82
N GLY A 355 15.79 7.80 4.71
CA GLY A 355 16.94 7.39 3.90
C GLY A 355 18.24 7.51 4.69
N SER A 356 19.26 6.75 4.29
CA SER A 356 20.57 6.74 4.99
C SER A 356 21.26 8.11 4.97
N THR A 357 20.87 9.00 4.06
CA THR A 357 21.34 10.39 3.93
C THR A 357 20.26 11.43 4.23
N ALA A 358 19.13 11.04 4.84
CA ALA A 358 18.03 11.94 5.25
C ALA A 358 17.52 12.87 4.13
N THR A 359 17.40 12.40 2.88
CA THR A 359 17.06 13.27 1.74
C THR A 359 15.55 13.44 1.60
N ALA A 360 15.02 14.66 1.72
CA ALA A 360 13.58 14.89 1.70
C ALA A 360 12.94 14.85 0.30
N PRO A 361 11.60 14.64 0.19
CA PRO A 361 10.91 14.63 -1.09
C PRO A 361 10.97 16.00 -1.78
N SER A 362 11.02 15.99 -3.12
CA SER A 362 11.09 17.19 -3.94
C SER A 362 9.70 17.70 -4.35
N LYS A 363 8.78 16.77 -4.65
CA LYS A 363 7.44 17.04 -5.20
C LYS A 363 6.33 17.04 -4.15
N ALA A 364 6.56 16.45 -2.98
CA ALA A 364 5.61 16.39 -1.88
C ALA A 364 6.21 16.92 -0.57
N ASP A 365 5.38 17.10 0.44
CA ASP A 365 5.83 17.46 1.79
C ASP A 365 6.43 16.24 2.49
N TRP A 366 5.79 15.09 2.38
CA TRP A 366 6.14 13.85 3.07
C TRP A 366 6.17 12.64 2.14
N LEU A 367 6.88 11.59 2.57
CA LEU A 367 6.85 10.27 1.93
C LEU A 367 5.95 9.35 2.77
N MET A 368 4.84 8.88 2.22
CA MET A 368 4.10 7.76 2.79
C MET A 368 4.89 6.48 2.48
N GLN A 369 5.40 5.80 3.50
CA GLN A 369 6.27 4.62 3.33
C GLN A 369 5.47 3.39 2.83
N SER A 370 6.12 2.23 2.65
CA SER A 370 5.49 0.99 2.19
C SER A 370 4.19 0.72 2.94
N LEU A 371 3.04 0.94 2.30
CA LEU A 371 1.74 0.60 2.86
C LEU A 371 1.48 -0.87 2.57
N CYS A 372 1.91 -1.71 3.51
CA CYS A 372 1.75 -3.13 3.39
C CYS A 372 0.36 -3.58 3.87
N SER A 373 -0.04 -4.75 3.38
CA SER A 373 -0.81 -5.75 4.07
C SER A 373 -2.19 -5.30 4.57
N ALA A 374 -2.82 -4.48 3.74
CA ALA A 374 -4.09 -3.86 4.04
C ALA A 374 -5.30 -4.79 3.91
N HIS A 375 -6.27 -4.59 4.79
CA HIS A 375 -7.55 -5.29 4.79
C HIS A 375 -8.72 -4.34 5.09
N LEU A 376 -9.90 -4.66 4.55
CA LEU A 376 -11.14 -3.90 4.78
C LEU A 376 -12.00 -4.60 5.83
N GLU A 377 -12.19 -3.94 6.96
CA GLU A 377 -13.12 -4.38 7.98
C GLU A 377 -14.49 -3.72 7.74
N VAL A 378 -15.50 -4.56 7.53
CA VAL A 378 -16.87 -4.11 7.31
C VAL A 378 -17.55 -3.91 8.67
N ARG A 379 -18.30 -2.82 8.80
CA ARG A 379 -19.05 -2.49 10.02
C ARG A 379 -19.91 -3.67 10.48
N HIS A 380 -19.85 -3.97 11.78
CA HIS A 380 -20.63 -5.06 12.41
C HIS A 380 -20.53 -6.41 11.67
N GLN A 381 -19.39 -6.72 11.04
CA GLN A 381 -19.24 -7.91 10.18
C GLN A 381 -19.54 -9.25 10.86
N TRP A 382 -19.36 -9.33 12.17
CA TRP A 382 -19.66 -10.53 12.96
C TRP A 382 -21.13 -10.62 13.42
N GLY A 383 -21.90 -9.54 13.23
CA GLY A 383 -23.29 -9.40 13.64
C GLY A 383 -23.56 -8.08 14.35
N ASN A 384 -24.84 -7.76 14.58
CA ASN A 384 -25.29 -6.47 15.13
C ASN A 384 -24.54 -6.03 16.40
N GLY A 385 -23.76 -4.95 16.28
CA GLY A 385 -22.93 -4.37 17.35
C GLY A 385 -21.63 -5.14 17.66
N MET A 386 -21.26 -6.14 16.87
CA MET A 386 -20.06 -6.98 17.09
C MET A 386 -19.00 -6.71 16.02
N GLY A 387 -17.80 -6.34 16.48
CA GLY A 387 -16.74 -5.80 15.63
C GLY A 387 -16.79 -4.28 15.49
N VAL A 388 -16.07 -3.74 14.50
CA VAL A 388 -15.95 -2.29 14.25
C VAL A 388 -17.30 -1.62 13.94
N GLU A 389 -17.45 -0.34 14.32
CA GLU A 389 -18.68 0.46 14.15
C GLU A 389 -18.79 1.12 12.76
N ASP A 390 -17.65 1.31 12.09
CA ASP A 390 -17.55 1.94 10.77
C ASP A 390 -16.95 0.97 9.75
N ASP A 391 -17.25 1.17 8.46
CA ASP A 391 -16.48 0.54 7.38
C ASP A 391 -15.11 1.23 7.32
N LEU A 392 -14.04 0.46 7.53
CA LEU A 392 -12.68 0.99 7.63
C LEU A 392 -11.68 0.12 6.88
N PHE A 393 -10.61 0.74 6.42
CA PHE A 393 -9.51 0.07 5.72
C PHE A 393 -8.23 0.29 6.52
N ILE A 394 -7.64 -0.80 7.01
CA ILE A 394 -6.42 -0.79 7.82
C ILE A 394 -5.25 -1.17 6.92
N THR A 395 -4.14 -0.46 7.06
CA THR A 395 -2.85 -0.73 6.41
C THR A 395 -1.75 -0.21 7.32
N ASN A 396 -0.47 -0.52 7.09
CA ASN A 396 0.61 0.00 7.92
C ASN A 396 1.83 0.39 7.10
N GLU A 397 2.55 1.39 7.58
CA GLU A 397 3.89 1.68 7.07
C GLU A 397 4.84 0.55 7.51
N GLU A 398 5.62 -0.02 6.57
CA GLU A 398 6.27 -1.32 6.83
C GLU A 398 7.81 -1.34 6.70
N TRP A 399 8.35 -0.69 5.67
CA TRP A 399 9.78 -0.66 5.35
C TRP A 399 10.30 0.78 5.28
N ILE A 400 11.42 1.04 5.95
CA ILE A 400 12.22 2.24 5.72
C ILE A 400 13.70 2.03 6.06
N THR A 401 14.54 2.99 5.69
CA THR A 401 15.91 3.09 6.20
C THR A 401 16.08 4.44 6.90
N TYR A 402 16.53 4.43 8.15
CA TYR A 402 16.92 5.64 8.90
C TYR A 402 18.44 5.69 9.14
N PRO A 403 19.03 6.88 9.39
CA PRO A 403 20.40 7.02 9.87
C PRO A 403 20.59 6.31 11.22
N THR A 404 21.73 5.64 11.41
CA THR A 404 22.02 4.81 12.59
C THR A 404 22.07 5.58 13.91
N ASP A 405 22.35 6.89 13.84
CA ASP A 405 22.42 7.84 14.95
C ASP A 405 21.10 8.60 15.21
N SER A 406 20.05 8.33 14.43
CA SER A 406 18.74 8.95 14.59
C SER A 406 17.86 8.30 15.67
N MET A 407 16.88 9.08 16.16
CA MET A 407 15.88 8.64 17.12
C MET A 407 14.47 8.75 16.49
N PRO A 408 14.10 7.80 15.60
CA PRO A 408 12.78 7.79 14.96
C PRO A 408 11.64 7.58 15.95
N ILE A 409 10.45 8.06 15.59
CA ILE A 409 9.24 7.82 16.36
C ILE A 409 8.73 6.39 16.11
N GLY A 410 8.68 5.94 14.86
CA GLY A 410 8.31 4.57 14.47
C GLY A 410 7.56 4.52 13.14
N LEU A 411 7.14 3.32 12.75
CA LEU A 411 6.28 3.09 11.58
C LEU A 411 4.86 2.77 12.09
N PRO A 412 3.84 3.62 11.85
CA PRO A 412 2.51 3.42 12.40
C PRO A 412 1.61 2.56 11.51
N VAL A 413 0.58 1.99 12.15
CA VAL A 413 -0.61 1.50 11.44
C VAL A 413 -1.49 2.70 11.10
N HIS A 414 -2.13 2.68 9.93
CA HIS A 414 -3.10 3.68 9.49
C HIS A 414 -4.50 3.08 9.36
N VAL A 415 -5.50 3.77 9.89
CA VAL A 415 -6.91 3.40 9.79
C VAL A 415 -7.63 4.46 8.97
N LEU A 416 -8.11 4.09 7.78
CA LEU A 416 -8.89 4.95 6.90
C LEU A 416 -10.39 4.80 7.19
N ASN A 417 -11.05 5.88 7.59
CA ASN A 417 -12.51 5.95 7.60
C ASN A 417 -13.04 6.05 6.17
N LEU A 418 -13.76 5.01 5.70
CA LEU A 418 -14.24 4.94 4.31
C LEU A 418 -15.44 5.83 4.00
N ALA A 419 -16.10 6.38 5.02
CA ALA A 419 -17.21 7.32 4.86
C ALA A 419 -16.73 8.78 4.75
N THR A 420 -15.63 9.14 5.41
CA THR A 420 -15.11 10.52 5.46
C THR A 420 -13.81 10.73 4.67
N GLY A 421 -13.08 9.66 4.32
CA GLY A 421 -11.77 9.74 3.70
C GLY A 421 -10.71 10.31 4.64
N GLU A 422 -10.82 10.02 5.94
CA GLU A 422 -9.90 10.47 6.99
C GLU A 422 -8.99 9.31 7.39
N LEU A 423 -7.69 9.45 7.12
CA LEU A 423 -6.65 8.48 7.46
C LEU A 423 -6.06 8.86 8.83
N TRP A 424 -6.03 7.89 9.76
CA TRP A 424 -5.55 8.09 11.12
C TRP A 424 -4.37 7.17 11.44
N ALA A 425 -3.20 7.74 11.69
CA ALA A 425 -2.09 6.98 12.27
C ALA A 425 -2.43 6.52 13.70
N THR A 426 -2.08 5.29 14.06
CA THR A 426 -2.29 4.71 15.38
C THR A 426 -1.12 3.85 15.85
N ALA A 427 -0.87 3.89 17.17
CA ALA A 427 0.09 3.04 17.88
C ALA A 427 -0.61 1.90 18.66
N ALA A 428 -1.90 1.66 18.42
CA ALA A 428 -2.69 0.65 19.12
C ALA A 428 -2.07 -0.76 19.09
N PHE A 429 -1.32 -1.08 18.03
CA PHE A 429 -0.75 -2.39 17.75
C PHE A 429 0.75 -2.51 18.13
N THR A 430 1.29 -1.50 18.81
CA THR A 430 2.70 -1.05 18.79
C THR A 430 3.05 -0.32 17.49
N LEU A 431 4.22 0.31 17.47
CA LEU A 431 4.86 0.83 16.27
C LEU A 431 5.75 -0.26 15.66
N GLY A 432 5.84 -0.28 14.34
CA GLY A 432 6.51 -1.31 13.57
C GLY A 432 5.65 -1.78 12.40
N GLY A 433 6.30 -1.99 11.26
CA GLY A 433 5.73 -2.67 10.12
C GLY A 433 5.22 -4.07 10.45
N HIS A 434 3.93 -4.27 10.26
CA HIS A 434 3.21 -5.53 10.42
C HIS A 434 2.93 -6.13 9.04
N GLU A 435 2.84 -7.46 9.00
CA GLU A 435 2.62 -8.23 7.77
C GLU A 435 1.15 -8.54 7.51
N LYS A 436 0.25 -8.43 8.50
CA LYS A 436 -1.21 -8.28 8.29
C LYS A 436 -1.80 -7.75 9.59
N VAL A 437 -2.86 -6.93 9.51
CA VAL A 437 -3.68 -6.56 10.67
C VAL A 437 -5.14 -6.84 10.32
N VAL A 438 -5.68 -7.93 10.86
CA VAL A 438 -7.03 -8.43 10.53
C VAL A 438 -7.90 -8.50 11.77
N GLU A 439 -9.16 -8.09 11.67
CA GLU A 439 -10.14 -8.21 12.75
C GLU A 439 -10.52 -9.69 12.97
N VAL A 440 -10.62 -10.09 14.24
CA VAL A 440 -11.16 -11.39 14.65
C VAL A 440 -12.36 -11.19 15.57
N ASN A 441 -13.31 -12.13 15.54
CA ASN A 441 -14.53 -12.01 16.32
C ASN A 441 -14.23 -12.11 17.84
N SER A 442 -14.34 -10.97 18.55
CA SER A 442 -14.24 -10.90 20.01
C SER A 442 -15.36 -11.65 20.74
N GLY A 443 -16.48 -11.90 20.04
CA GLY A 443 -17.74 -12.42 20.59
C GLY A 443 -18.40 -11.51 21.62
N HIS A 444 -17.95 -10.26 21.79
CA HIS A 444 -18.48 -9.31 22.78
C HIS A 444 -18.76 -7.94 22.14
N ARG A 445 -19.96 -7.39 22.36
CA ARG A 445 -20.42 -6.15 21.70
C ARG A 445 -19.59 -4.91 22.05
N ASP A 446 -19.03 -4.84 23.25
CA ASP A 446 -18.26 -3.68 23.70
C ASP A 446 -16.77 -3.72 23.33
N TYR A 447 -16.30 -4.77 22.64
CA TYR A 447 -14.88 -4.94 22.29
C TYR A 447 -14.66 -5.35 20.83
N VAL A 448 -13.60 -4.82 20.25
CA VAL A 448 -12.98 -5.32 19.01
C VAL A 448 -11.78 -6.19 19.36
N ALA A 449 -11.46 -7.15 18.50
CA ALA A 449 -10.23 -7.92 18.60
C ALA A 449 -9.55 -7.96 17.22
N PHE A 450 -8.23 -7.86 17.21
CA PHE A 450 -7.41 -7.83 16.00
C PHE A 450 -6.18 -8.70 16.18
N VAL A 451 -5.71 -9.35 15.12
CA VAL A 451 -4.46 -10.12 15.12
C VAL A 451 -3.45 -9.41 14.22
N PRO A 452 -2.50 -8.65 14.81
CA PRO A 452 -1.29 -8.22 14.10
C PRO A 452 -0.36 -9.42 13.90
N SER A 453 -0.02 -9.70 12.64
CA SER A 453 1.04 -10.64 12.25
C SER A 453 2.24 -9.87 11.69
N GLY A 454 3.35 -10.56 11.43
CA GLY A 454 4.57 -9.99 10.87
C GLY A 454 5.65 -9.69 11.90
N TYR A 455 6.56 -8.80 11.49
CA TYR A 455 7.73 -8.37 12.26
C TYR A 455 7.42 -7.06 13.03
N ASN A 456 8.40 -6.47 13.72
CA ASN A 456 8.23 -5.15 14.36
C ASN A 456 8.89 -4.05 13.51
N GLY A 457 8.57 -3.98 12.22
CA GLY A 457 9.14 -2.99 11.31
C GLY A 457 10.59 -3.20 10.90
N ALA A 458 10.90 -2.78 9.68
CA ALA A 458 12.21 -2.93 9.08
C ALA A 458 12.73 -1.53 8.85
N PHE A 459 13.49 -1.04 9.83
CA PHE A 459 13.89 0.35 9.96
C PHE A 459 15.24 0.68 9.32
N GLY A 460 15.91 -0.31 8.71
CA GLY A 460 17.27 -0.18 8.19
C GLY A 460 18.34 -0.01 9.28
N LEU A 461 17.98 -0.22 10.55
CA LEU A 461 18.82 -0.02 11.73
C LEU A 461 19.51 -1.32 12.16
N SER A 462 20.78 -1.23 12.54
CA SER A 462 21.56 -2.34 13.07
C SER A 462 21.51 -2.44 14.60
N ASP A 463 22.13 -3.48 15.14
CA ASP A 463 22.31 -3.69 16.58
C ASP A 463 23.20 -2.61 17.26
N ASP A 464 23.80 -1.69 16.49
CA ASP A 464 24.57 -0.54 16.98
C ASP A 464 23.76 0.78 16.96
N SER A 465 22.44 0.73 16.75
CA SER A 465 21.60 1.92 16.61
C SER A 465 21.45 2.74 17.91
N ALA A 466 21.32 4.06 17.75
CA ALA A 466 21.09 4.98 18.87
C ALA A 466 19.83 4.62 19.69
N VAL A 467 18.79 4.10 19.04
CA VAL A 467 17.56 3.62 19.70
C VAL A 467 17.85 2.46 20.66
N LEU A 468 18.62 1.45 20.23
CA LEU A 468 18.94 0.31 21.11
C LEU A 468 19.84 0.72 22.28
N ALA A 469 20.79 1.64 22.02
CA ALA A 469 21.63 2.22 23.06
C ALA A 469 20.80 3.01 24.08
N ALA A 470 19.82 3.80 23.63
CA ALA A 470 18.90 4.55 24.49
C ALA A 470 18.02 3.62 25.34
N ARG A 471 17.43 2.55 24.74
CA ARG A 471 16.65 1.54 25.48
C ARG A 471 17.47 0.91 26.60
N ASN A 472 18.68 0.42 26.29
CA ASN A 472 19.55 -0.24 27.26
C ASN A 472 20.18 0.72 28.29
N ALA A 473 20.21 2.03 28.04
CA ALA A 473 20.64 3.03 29.00
C ALA A 473 19.53 3.43 29.99
N ALA A 474 18.26 3.39 29.56
CA ALA A 474 17.10 3.78 30.37
C ALA A 474 16.43 2.60 31.10
N TYR A 475 16.54 1.39 30.57
CA TYR A 475 15.83 0.20 31.05
C TYR A 475 16.73 -1.04 31.13
N SER A 476 16.32 -2.03 31.92
CA SER A 476 16.92 -3.37 31.96
C SER A 476 15.81 -4.42 31.88
N ARG A 477 16.10 -5.58 31.27
CA ARG A 477 15.18 -6.72 31.29
C ARG A 477 15.13 -7.36 32.67
N THR A 478 14.01 -7.99 32.98
CA THR A 478 13.73 -8.72 34.22
C THR A 478 14.70 -9.88 34.50
N ASP A 479 15.31 -10.44 33.45
CA ASP A 479 16.33 -11.50 33.54
C ASP A 479 17.78 -10.99 33.64
N GLY A 480 17.99 -9.68 33.59
CA GLY A 480 19.31 -9.05 33.69
C GLY A 480 20.13 -9.02 32.40
N ASN A 481 19.60 -9.53 31.29
CA ASN A 481 20.23 -9.39 29.97
C ASN A 481 19.94 -7.99 29.36
N PRO A 482 20.77 -7.52 28.41
CA PRO A 482 20.42 -6.36 27.59
C PRO A 482 19.25 -6.70 26.65
N TYR A 483 18.48 -5.69 26.27
CA TYR A 483 17.53 -5.77 25.17
C TYR A 483 18.29 -5.99 23.85
N VAL A 484 17.66 -6.76 22.95
CA VAL A 484 18.01 -6.81 21.51
C VAL A 484 16.99 -5.99 20.71
N TYR A 485 17.35 -5.57 19.49
CA TYR A 485 16.46 -4.76 18.66
C TYR A 485 15.17 -5.53 18.30
N PRO A 486 13.96 -4.95 18.45
CA PRO A 486 12.71 -5.71 18.44
C PRO A 486 12.27 -6.14 17.04
N GLN A 487 12.89 -5.64 15.96
CA GLN A 487 12.60 -5.99 14.57
C GLN A 487 12.29 -7.48 14.38
N ASP A 488 13.09 -8.33 15.01
CA ASP A 488 13.05 -9.78 14.86
C ASP A 488 12.47 -10.52 16.10
N ILE A 489 11.86 -9.79 17.06
CA ILE A 489 11.22 -10.33 18.29
C ILE A 489 9.69 -10.21 18.18
N VAL A 490 9.08 -11.15 17.47
CA VAL A 490 7.66 -11.11 17.13
C VAL A 490 6.90 -12.37 17.54
N PRO A 491 6.39 -12.42 18.79
CA PRO A 491 5.34 -13.37 19.11
C PRO A 491 4.11 -13.05 18.27
N THR A 492 3.25 -14.05 18.02
CA THR A 492 1.92 -13.74 17.49
C THR A 492 1.22 -12.80 18.47
N LYS A 493 0.58 -11.74 17.97
CA LYS A 493 -0.09 -10.70 18.75
C LYS A 493 -1.61 -10.79 18.63
N LEU A 494 -2.30 -10.42 19.70
CA LEU A 494 -3.74 -10.19 19.74
C LEU A 494 -3.96 -8.84 20.42
N TYR A 495 -4.56 -7.89 19.73
CA TYR A 495 -5.02 -6.64 20.31
C TYR A 495 -6.50 -6.77 20.68
N ILE A 496 -6.87 -6.29 21.86
CA ILE A 496 -8.27 -6.14 22.28
C ILE A 496 -8.52 -4.68 22.63
N GLY A 497 -9.41 -4.05 21.88
CA GLY A 497 -9.81 -2.66 22.04
C GLY A 497 -11.21 -2.56 22.63
N LYS A 498 -11.41 -1.72 23.66
CA LYS A 498 -12.73 -1.42 24.20
C LYS A 498 -13.36 -0.29 23.41
N LYS A 499 -14.50 -0.58 22.76
CA LYS A 499 -15.25 0.41 21.99
C LYS A 499 -15.82 1.51 22.87
N ASN A 500 -16.10 2.64 22.24
CA ASN A 500 -16.73 3.81 22.83
C ASN A 500 -16.02 4.34 24.09
N THR A 501 -14.70 4.14 24.16
CA THR A 501 -13.87 4.48 25.33
C THR A 501 -12.63 5.25 24.88
N ASP A 502 -12.38 6.42 25.45
CA ASP A 502 -11.19 7.22 25.15
C ASP A 502 -9.93 6.67 25.84
N LYS A 503 -8.76 7.20 25.45
CA LYS A 503 -7.45 6.79 26.00
C LYS A 503 -7.34 6.87 27.54
N ASP A 504 -8.14 7.72 28.18
CA ASP A 504 -8.14 7.94 29.63
C ASP A 504 -9.18 7.05 30.35
N GLY A 505 -9.97 6.27 29.60
CA GLY A 505 -10.96 5.33 30.09
C GLY A 505 -12.38 5.89 30.21
N ASN A 506 -12.65 7.11 29.72
CA ASN A 506 -13.98 7.71 29.76
C ASN A 506 -14.83 7.30 28.55
N ALA A 507 -16.15 7.42 28.67
CA ALA A 507 -17.06 7.12 27.57
C ALA A 507 -16.96 8.18 26.45
N GLN A 508 -16.64 7.72 25.23
CA GLN A 508 -16.50 8.56 24.04
C GLN A 508 -17.05 7.81 22.82
N THR A 509 -18.24 8.21 22.36
CA THR A 509 -18.96 7.56 21.24
C THR A 509 -18.88 8.31 19.92
N THR A 510 -18.38 9.56 19.91
CA THR A 510 -18.37 10.40 18.70
C THR A 510 -17.04 10.39 17.98
N ASP A 511 -15.93 10.26 18.70
CA ASP A 511 -14.60 10.09 18.10
C ASP A 511 -14.51 8.75 17.34
N PHE A 512 -13.94 8.80 16.14
CA PHE A 512 -13.82 7.64 15.25
C PHE A 512 -12.91 6.55 15.82
N MET A 513 -11.81 6.91 16.47
CA MET A 513 -10.85 5.96 17.01
C MET A 513 -11.36 5.36 18.32
N ALA A 514 -11.97 6.17 19.21
CA ALA A 514 -12.59 5.67 20.44
C ALA A 514 -13.75 4.71 20.16
N ARG A 515 -14.67 5.05 19.24
CA ARG A 515 -15.85 4.22 18.97
C ARG A 515 -15.50 2.88 18.32
N ASN A 516 -14.47 2.84 17.47
CA ASN A 516 -13.92 1.60 16.92
C ASN A 516 -12.92 0.89 17.85
N GLY A 517 -12.67 1.44 19.04
CA GLY A 517 -11.93 0.77 20.12
C GLY A 517 -10.40 0.89 20.06
N PHE A 518 -9.84 1.72 19.18
CA PHE A 518 -8.39 1.88 19.01
C PHE A 518 -7.70 2.71 20.12
N GLU A 519 -8.47 3.36 21.00
CA GLU A 519 -7.93 4.23 22.06
C GLU A 519 -7.65 3.54 23.38
N TYR A 520 -8.54 2.64 23.79
CA TYR A 520 -8.46 1.98 25.09
C TYR A 520 -8.32 0.48 24.87
N GLY A 521 -7.07 0.05 24.71
CA GLY A 521 -6.74 -1.33 24.37
C GLY A 521 -5.73 -2.00 25.30
N ALA A 522 -5.58 -3.30 25.10
CA ALA A 522 -4.50 -4.12 25.62
C ALA A 522 -3.97 -5.01 24.49
N LEU A 523 -2.65 -5.17 24.45
CA LEU A 523 -1.98 -6.09 23.53
C LEU A 523 -1.56 -7.34 24.30
N TYR A 524 -1.74 -8.49 23.67
CA TYR A 524 -1.42 -9.80 24.21
C TYR A 524 -0.44 -10.48 23.27
N GLY A 525 0.57 -11.14 23.84
CA GLY A 525 1.48 -12.01 23.11
C GLY A 525 1.16 -13.46 23.39
N PHE A 526 1.40 -14.31 22.40
CA PHE A 526 1.37 -15.76 22.59
C PHE A 526 2.48 -16.19 23.56
N ALA A 527 2.16 -16.92 24.63
CA ALA A 527 3.14 -17.39 25.61
C ALA A 527 3.20 -18.93 25.67
N VAL A 528 4.27 -19.46 26.24
CA VAL A 528 4.45 -20.91 26.52
C VAL A 528 5.29 -21.11 27.79
N ASP A 529 5.21 -22.30 28.39
CA ASP A 529 6.22 -22.76 29.35
C ASP A 529 7.55 -23.02 28.60
N CYS A 530 8.52 -22.14 28.83
CA CYS A 530 9.81 -22.20 28.14
C CYS A 530 10.78 -23.24 28.72
N ASN A 531 10.35 -24.00 29.72
CA ASN A 531 11.07 -25.16 30.27
C ASN A 531 10.53 -26.51 29.74
N ALA A 532 9.41 -26.50 28.99
CA ALA A 532 8.80 -27.70 28.44
C ALA A 532 9.56 -28.22 27.20
N VAL A 533 9.83 -29.53 27.17
CA VAL A 533 10.64 -30.19 26.11
C VAL A 533 9.93 -30.25 24.75
N ASN A 534 8.64 -29.96 24.71
CA ASN A 534 7.86 -29.73 23.51
C ASN A 534 6.78 -28.71 23.88
N PRO A 535 6.98 -27.40 23.66
CA PRO A 535 6.05 -26.38 24.11
C PRO A 535 4.73 -26.54 23.34
N SER A 536 3.75 -27.16 24.00
CA SER A 536 2.35 -27.00 23.63
C SER A 536 2.06 -25.50 23.65
N ARG A 537 1.47 -25.03 22.55
CA ARG A 537 1.21 -23.62 22.35
C ARG A 537 -0.02 -23.27 23.18
N ASP A 538 0.22 -22.78 24.38
CA ASP A 538 -0.82 -22.64 25.40
C ASP A 538 -0.94 -21.19 25.90
N SER A 539 -2.08 -20.56 25.60
CA SER A 539 -2.53 -19.25 26.12
C SER A 539 -1.82 -17.97 25.66
N TRP A 540 -2.60 -16.90 25.69
CA TRP A 540 -2.19 -15.52 25.42
C TRP A 540 -2.09 -14.75 26.72
N HIS A 541 -1.07 -13.91 26.86
CA HIS A 541 -0.81 -13.14 28.06
C HIS A 541 -0.59 -11.67 27.72
N GLN A 542 -1.05 -10.77 28.59
CA GLN A 542 -0.94 -9.34 28.37
C GLN A 542 0.53 -8.88 28.38
N SER A 543 0.90 -7.94 27.50
CA SER A 543 2.18 -7.25 27.61
C SER A 543 2.15 -6.20 28.74
N ALA A 544 3.29 -6.00 29.41
CA ALA A 544 3.34 -5.30 30.69
C ALA A 544 3.11 -3.76 30.63
N GLN A 545 3.07 -3.15 29.44
CA GLN A 545 2.89 -1.70 29.28
C GLN A 545 1.96 -1.32 28.12
N ARG A 546 1.31 -0.17 28.27
CA ARG A 546 0.51 0.50 27.22
C ARG A 546 1.37 1.60 26.60
N GLY A 547 1.61 1.53 25.29
CA GLY A 547 2.46 2.48 24.59
C GLY A 547 1.93 3.92 24.66
N THR A 548 2.79 4.86 25.06
CA THR A 548 2.56 6.30 24.84
C THR A 548 3.40 6.72 23.63
N VAL A 549 2.82 7.48 22.70
CA VAL A 549 3.56 7.97 21.53
C VAL A 549 4.56 9.03 21.96
N GLU A 550 5.82 8.64 22.05
CA GLU A 550 6.95 9.53 22.32
C GLU A 550 8.08 9.29 21.31
N SER A 551 8.55 8.04 21.24
CA SER A 551 9.76 7.64 20.50
C SER A 551 9.87 6.11 20.44
N PHE A 552 10.60 5.55 19.46
CA PHE A 552 10.60 4.10 19.26
C PHE A 552 11.29 3.31 20.40
N GLU A 553 12.20 3.89 21.20
CA GLU A 553 12.77 3.21 22.36
C GLU A 553 11.77 3.00 23.53
N LYS A 554 10.59 3.63 23.46
CA LYS A 554 9.49 3.53 24.42
C LYS A 554 8.24 2.84 23.87
N ASP A 555 8.34 2.31 22.66
CA ASP A 555 7.26 1.52 22.06
C ASP A 555 7.00 0.22 22.84
N GLY A 556 5.80 -0.36 22.69
CA GLY A 556 5.39 -1.59 23.39
C GLY A 556 5.93 -2.91 22.81
N SER A 557 6.74 -2.87 21.74
CA SER A 557 7.33 -4.05 21.11
C SER A 557 8.51 -4.65 21.88
N TRP A 558 9.17 -3.86 22.73
CA TRP A 558 10.34 -4.29 23.51
C TRP A 558 9.96 -5.26 24.65
N GLU A 559 8.76 -5.10 25.19
CA GLU A 559 8.20 -5.80 26.34
C GLU A 559 7.97 -7.29 26.08
N PHE A 560 7.95 -7.71 24.80
CA PHE A 560 7.90 -9.13 24.42
C PHE A 560 9.20 -9.91 24.68
N GLN A 561 10.26 -9.24 25.18
CA GLN A 561 11.48 -9.88 25.68
C GLN A 561 11.42 -10.22 27.18
N ASP A 562 10.47 -9.65 27.93
CA ASP A 562 10.29 -9.89 29.36
C ASP A 562 9.29 -11.03 29.64
N ALA A 563 9.17 -11.43 30.91
CA ALA A 563 8.19 -12.42 31.33
C ALA A 563 6.75 -11.88 31.12
N PRO A 564 5.82 -12.66 30.56
CA PRO A 564 4.46 -12.19 30.29
C PRO A 564 3.71 -11.83 31.58
N ALA A 565 2.93 -10.75 31.54
CA ALA A 565 2.17 -10.33 32.72
C ALA A 565 1.13 -11.39 33.10
N GLY A 566 1.04 -11.69 34.41
CA GLY A 566 0.09 -12.69 34.93
C GLY A 566 0.37 -14.15 34.53
N ALA A 567 1.49 -14.46 33.85
CA ALA A 567 1.87 -15.83 33.55
C ALA A 567 2.52 -16.54 34.76
N PRO A 568 2.48 -17.89 34.81
CA PRO A 568 3.25 -18.66 35.80
C PRO A 568 4.77 -18.47 35.66
N ASP A 569 5.51 -18.67 36.75
CA ASP A 569 6.97 -18.63 36.74
C ASP A 569 7.56 -19.59 35.69
N GLY A 570 8.52 -19.10 34.90
CA GLY A 570 9.18 -19.87 33.84
C GLY A 570 8.55 -19.74 32.44
N TRP A 571 7.43 -19.03 32.32
CA TRP A 571 6.80 -18.74 31.03
C TRP A 571 7.50 -17.60 30.29
N CYS A 572 7.49 -17.67 28.95
CA CYS A 572 7.99 -16.60 28.08
C CYS A 572 7.15 -16.46 26.81
N PHE A 573 7.20 -15.30 26.17
CA PHE A 573 6.55 -15.09 24.88
C PHE A 573 7.19 -15.98 23.80
N TRP A 574 6.37 -16.70 23.03
CA TRP A 574 6.84 -17.64 22.03
C TRP A 574 7.39 -16.90 20.81
N ASN A 575 8.70 -17.03 20.59
CA ASN A 575 9.45 -16.42 19.49
C ASN A 575 10.24 -17.49 18.75
N SER A 576 10.38 -17.38 17.42
CA SER A 576 10.95 -18.43 16.56
C SER A 576 12.41 -18.80 16.92
N ASN A 577 13.26 -17.81 17.20
CA ASN A 577 14.63 -18.00 17.67
C ASN A 577 14.82 -17.57 19.16
N GLY A 578 13.75 -17.63 19.95
CA GLY A 578 13.73 -17.13 21.33
C GLY A 578 13.79 -15.61 21.43
N LYS A 579 14.01 -15.10 22.64
CA LYS A 579 13.95 -13.65 22.97
C LYS A 579 15.30 -12.92 22.95
N ASP A 580 16.40 -13.65 22.76
CA ASP A 580 17.78 -13.15 22.83
C ASP A 580 18.49 -13.09 21.47
N SER A 581 17.80 -13.47 20.39
CA SER A 581 18.39 -13.51 19.05
C SER A 581 17.36 -13.17 17.98
N ARG A 582 17.84 -12.74 16.82
CA ARG A 582 16.99 -12.35 15.69
C ARG A 582 16.18 -13.55 15.20
N GLY A 583 14.87 -13.54 15.45
CA GLY A 583 13.90 -14.47 14.88
C GLY A 583 13.69 -14.28 13.38
N ALA A 584 13.05 -15.27 12.76
CA ALA A 584 12.45 -15.11 11.44
C ALA A 584 10.93 -14.89 11.57
N LYS A 585 10.36 -14.17 10.60
CA LYS A 585 8.93 -13.81 10.46
C LYS A 585 7.99 -14.97 10.81
N THR A 586 6.95 -14.68 11.59
CA THR A 586 6.09 -15.67 12.28
C THR A 586 5.05 -16.33 11.36
N GLU A 587 4.82 -15.77 10.16
CA GLU A 587 4.14 -16.42 9.04
C GLU A 587 5.11 -17.15 8.08
N HIS A 588 6.24 -16.55 7.69
CA HIS A 588 7.14 -17.13 6.68
C HIS A 588 7.77 -18.48 7.06
N VAL A 589 8.06 -18.72 8.34
CA VAL A 589 8.59 -20.03 8.81
C VAL A 589 7.48 -21.08 8.93
N LEU A 590 6.22 -20.68 8.83
CA LEU A 590 5.09 -21.51 9.26
C LEU A 590 3.88 -21.29 8.34
N LEU A 591 3.88 -21.94 7.17
CA LEU A 591 2.61 -22.50 6.70
C LEU A 591 2.15 -23.56 7.69
N ARG A 592 1.38 -23.06 8.64
CA ARG A 592 0.43 -23.77 9.44
C ARG A 592 -0.85 -22.96 9.25
N ASP A 593 -1.79 -23.52 8.49
CA ASP A 593 -3.14 -22.99 8.40
C ASP A 593 -3.70 -23.04 9.83
N ARG A 594 -3.73 -21.87 10.47
CA ARG A 594 -3.72 -21.69 11.92
C ARG A 594 -5.04 -21.10 12.37
N ILE A 595 -5.82 -21.88 13.10
CA ILE A 595 -7.01 -21.36 13.80
C ILE A 595 -6.65 -21.21 15.27
N TYR A 596 -6.68 -19.96 15.75
CA TYR A 596 -6.68 -19.63 17.17
C TYR A 596 -8.13 -19.59 17.66
N ASP A 597 -8.49 -20.52 18.55
CA ASP A 597 -9.82 -20.53 19.19
C ASP A 597 -9.72 -19.93 20.59
N PHE A 598 -10.22 -18.70 20.75
CA PHE A 598 -10.23 -17.93 21.99
C PHE A 598 -11.41 -18.32 22.89
N GLN A 599 -11.49 -19.61 23.26
CA GLN A 599 -12.63 -20.15 24.01
C GLN A 599 -12.89 -19.39 25.31
N GLY A 600 -14.13 -18.94 25.50
CA GLY A 600 -14.55 -18.21 26.70
C GLY A 600 -14.17 -16.71 26.72
N LEU A 601 -13.51 -16.18 25.69
CA LEU A 601 -13.16 -14.75 25.60
C LEU A 601 -14.34 -13.80 25.89
N PRO A 602 -15.58 -14.01 25.40
CA PRO A 602 -16.71 -13.13 25.74
C PRO A 602 -17.03 -13.09 27.25
N THR A 603 -16.84 -14.22 27.95
CA THR A 603 -17.05 -14.33 29.39
C THR A 603 -15.92 -13.67 30.19
N LEU A 604 -14.68 -13.72 29.69
CA LEU A 604 -13.56 -12.96 30.26
C LEU A 604 -13.81 -11.45 30.12
N LEU A 605 -14.13 -11.00 28.90
CA LEU A 605 -14.37 -9.58 28.57
C LEU A 605 -15.55 -8.95 29.33
N SER A 606 -16.51 -9.76 29.76
CA SER A 606 -17.61 -9.33 30.65
C SER A 606 -17.13 -8.79 32.01
N ASN A 607 -15.89 -9.11 32.42
CA ASN A 607 -15.27 -8.64 33.66
C ASN A 607 -14.19 -7.57 33.45
N GLY A 608 -13.97 -7.12 32.20
CA GLY A 608 -12.88 -6.22 31.82
C GLY A 608 -11.84 -6.91 30.92
N MET A 609 -10.72 -6.25 30.68
CA MET A 609 -9.58 -6.87 29.99
C MET A 609 -8.93 -7.91 30.92
N PRO A 610 -8.84 -9.19 30.53
CA PRO A 610 -8.18 -10.22 31.34
C PRO A 610 -6.66 -10.09 31.30
N ASP A 611 -5.94 -10.61 32.30
CA ASP A 611 -4.46 -10.69 32.24
C ASP A 611 -3.99 -11.81 31.30
N SER A 612 -4.82 -12.84 31.10
CA SER A 612 -4.56 -13.99 30.22
C SER A 612 -5.83 -14.54 29.56
N ILE A 613 -5.68 -15.09 28.36
CA ILE A 613 -6.76 -15.67 27.55
C ILE A 613 -6.35 -17.09 27.15
N PRO A 614 -7.07 -18.13 27.60
CA PRO A 614 -6.90 -19.48 27.08
C PRO A 614 -7.16 -19.50 25.58
N ALA A 615 -6.29 -20.16 24.82
CA ALA A 615 -6.53 -20.41 23.41
C ALA A 615 -6.13 -21.84 23.04
N THR A 616 -6.93 -22.45 22.16
CA THR A 616 -6.53 -23.69 21.49
C THR A 616 -5.88 -23.36 20.15
N TYR A 617 -4.80 -24.07 19.84
CA TYR A 617 -4.00 -23.87 18.65
C TYR A 617 -4.13 -25.09 17.71
N THR A 618 -4.75 -24.90 16.55
CA THR A 618 -4.94 -25.97 15.54
C THR A 618 -4.04 -25.75 14.32
N VAL A 619 -3.53 -26.84 13.74
CA VAL A 619 -2.74 -26.88 12.51
C VAL A 619 -3.45 -27.78 11.51
N HIS A 620 -3.96 -27.23 10.40
CA HIS A 620 -4.57 -28.09 9.36
C HIS A 620 -3.52 -28.73 8.44
N GLN A 621 -2.48 -27.98 8.06
CA GLN A 621 -1.31 -28.51 7.35
C GLN A 621 -0.03 -28.06 8.08
N PRO A 622 0.90 -28.96 8.46
CA PRO A 622 2.24 -28.57 8.91
C PRO A 622 3.15 -28.23 7.72
N GLU A 623 4.29 -27.56 7.97
CA GLU A 623 5.39 -27.45 6.97
C GLU A 623 5.82 -28.87 6.58
N SER A 624 5.39 -29.31 5.39
CA SER A 624 5.44 -30.71 4.94
C SER A 624 5.23 -30.78 3.43
N ASN A 625 5.62 -31.88 2.81
CA ASN A 625 5.57 -32.02 1.34
C ASN A 625 4.12 -31.89 0.80
N VAL A 626 3.87 -30.87 -0.02
CA VAL A 626 2.58 -30.57 -0.65
C VAL A 626 2.51 -30.94 -2.14
N VAL A 627 3.59 -31.48 -2.72
CA VAL A 627 3.69 -31.77 -4.16
C VAL A 627 2.54 -32.66 -4.65
N ASP A 628 2.22 -33.72 -3.91
CA ASP A 628 1.14 -34.65 -4.24
C ASP A 628 -0.26 -34.14 -3.84
N LEU A 629 -0.34 -33.00 -3.14
CA LEU A 629 -1.58 -32.32 -2.74
C LEU A 629 -2.01 -31.22 -3.72
N ILE A 630 -1.15 -30.88 -4.69
CA ILE A 630 -1.38 -29.84 -5.71
C ILE A 630 -2.00 -30.45 -6.98
N GLU A 631 -3.25 -30.08 -7.26
CA GLU A 631 -3.90 -30.36 -8.53
C GLU A 631 -3.62 -29.25 -9.54
N LEU A 632 -2.85 -29.56 -10.58
CA LEU A 632 -2.56 -28.66 -11.70
C LEU A 632 -3.67 -28.54 -12.73
N GLY A 633 -4.62 -29.48 -12.75
CA GLY A 633 -5.73 -29.52 -13.72
C GLY A 633 -5.33 -29.50 -15.21
N GLY A 634 -4.09 -29.88 -15.54
CA GLY A 634 -3.54 -29.87 -16.91
C GLY A 634 -2.77 -28.60 -17.29
N ALA A 635 -2.57 -27.68 -16.35
CA ALA A 635 -1.77 -26.46 -16.53
C ALA A 635 -0.48 -26.51 -15.68
N GLY A 636 0.13 -25.36 -15.36
CA GLY A 636 1.36 -25.26 -14.56
C GLY A 636 2.61 -25.83 -15.23
N LEU A 637 2.72 -25.83 -16.56
CA LEU A 637 3.99 -26.14 -17.24
C LEU A 637 4.96 -24.96 -17.09
N ARG A 638 6.24 -25.26 -16.86
CA ARG A 638 7.33 -24.29 -16.68
C ARG A 638 8.27 -24.25 -17.90
N ALA A 639 9.11 -23.22 -17.97
CA ALA A 639 10.13 -23.06 -19.01
C ALA A 639 11.11 -24.23 -19.14
N ASP A 640 11.37 -24.98 -18.05
CA ASP A 640 12.23 -26.16 -18.04
C ASP A 640 11.51 -27.46 -18.46
N GLY A 641 10.23 -27.39 -18.82
CA GLY A 641 9.40 -28.53 -19.20
C GLY A 641 8.86 -29.35 -18.03
N ASN A 642 9.10 -28.93 -16.79
CA ASN A 642 8.55 -29.56 -15.58
C ASN A 642 7.29 -28.86 -15.09
N ASN A 643 6.69 -29.43 -14.04
CA ASN A 643 5.42 -29.00 -13.45
C ASN A 643 5.60 -28.03 -12.27
N GLN A 644 4.69 -27.07 -12.11
CA GLN A 644 4.72 -26.02 -11.08
C GLN A 644 4.21 -26.47 -9.70
N THR A 645 4.55 -27.71 -9.29
CA THR A 645 4.21 -28.29 -7.98
C THR A 645 5.23 -27.98 -6.88
N MET A 646 6.42 -27.50 -7.24
CA MET A 646 7.51 -27.17 -6.31
C MET A 646 7.85 -25.69 -6.38
N MET A 647 8.35 -25.16 -5.27
CA MET A 647 8.91 -23.83 -5.21
C MET A 647 10.37 -23.86 -5.66
N HIS A 648 10.79 -22.92 -6.50
CA HIS A 648 12.15 -22.84 -7.04
C HIS A 648 12.75 -21.46 -6.81
N ASP A 649 13.39 -21.24 -5.66
CA ASP A 649 13.94 -19.94 -5.27
C ASP A 649 15.48 -19.88 -5.34
N ARG A 650 16.02 -18.66 -5.24
CA ARG A 650 17.47 -18.38 -5.18
C ARG A 650 18.00 -18.16 -3.76
N SER A 651 17.16 -18.15 -2.73
CA SER A 651 17.60 -17.73 -1.40
C SER A 651 18.49 -18.79 -0.75
N ARG A 652 19.65 -18.34 -0.26
CA ARG A 652 20.59 -19.17 0.51
C ARG A 652 20.32 -19.08 2.03
N ASP A 653 19.50 -18.13 2.46
CA ASP A 653 19.37 -17.70 3.86
C ASP A 653 18.18 -18.31 4.62
N LYS A 654 17.37 -19.16 3.97
CA LYS A 654 16.19 -19.81 4.60
C LYS A 654 16.40 -21.31 4.78
N THR A 655 17.41 -21.70 5.55
CA THR A 655 17.57 -23.08 6.03
C THR A 655 16.58 -23.36 7.17
N THR A 656 15.29 -23.49 6.85
CA THR A 656 14.31 -24.09 7.78
C THR A 656 14.52 -25.61 7.87
N PHE A 657 13.87 -26.25 8.82
CA PHE A 657 14.46 -27.33 9.60
C PHE A 657 14.52 -28.72 8.92
N GLU A 658 13.99 -28.89 7.69
CA GLU A 658 13.77 -30.22 7.07
C GLU A 658 14.11 -30.33 5.56
N ASP A 659 15.30 -29.92 5.10
CA ASP A 659 15.89 -30.50 3.87
C ASP A 659 17.21 -31.26 4.12
N PRO A 660 17.16 -32.60 4.26
CA PRO A 660 18.34 -33.45 4.38
C PRO A 660 19.24 -33.49 3.13
N ARG A 661 18.87 -32.84 2.01
CA ARG A 661 19.67 -32.77 0.78
C ARG A 661 20.46 -31.47 0.64
N ALA A 662 20.30 -30.52 1.55
CA ALA A 662 21.24 -29.41 1.76
C ALA A 662 22.55 -29.89 2.43
N VAL A 663 23.16 -30.95 1.89
CA VAL A 663 24.40 -31.55 2.40
C VAL A 663 25.58 -30.62 2.12
N VAL A 664 25.95 -29.87 3.16
CA VAL A 664 27.31 -29.47 3.53
C VAL A 664 28.32 -29.36 2.37
N LEU A 665 28.48 -28.14 1.84
CA LEU A 665 29.75 -27.68 1.25
C LEU A 665 30.34 -26.53 2.08
N ARG A 666 30.67 -26.83 3.35
CA ARG A 666 31.49 -25.93 4.17
C ARG A 666 32.98 -26.10 3.82
N GLY A 667 33.47 -25.27 2.89
CA GLY A 667 34.88 -24.89 2.83
C GLY A 667 35.58 -25.07 1.47
N GLY A 668 36.02 -23.94 0.90
CA GLY A 668 36.98 -23.89 -0.21
C GLY A 668 36.38 -23.92 -1.61
N PHE A 669 36.74 -22.94 -2.44
CA PHE A 669 36.52 -22.77 -3.90
C PHE A 669 35.09 -22.88 -4.47
N ASP A 670 34.23 -23.77 -3.98
CA ASP A 670 32.87 -24.05 -4.50
C ASP A 670 31.82 -22.99 -4.12
N ALA A 671 32.17 -22.01 -3.27
CA ALA A 671 31.29 -20.90 -2.92
C ALA A 671 30.89 -20.05 -4.15
N TRP A 672 31.68 -20.06 -5.22
CA TRP A 672 31.34 -19.45 -6.51
C TRP A 672 30.35 -20.29 -7.34
N PHE A 673 30.33 -21.61 -7.15
CA PHE A 673 29.43 -22.52 -7.87
C PHE A 673 28.04 -22.59 -7.21
N SER A 674 27.98 -22.39 -5.88
CA SER A 674 26.73 -22.28 -5.11
C SER A 674 25.78 -21.17 -5.58
N TRP A 675 26.28 -20.16 -6.31
CA TRP A 675 25.45 -19.07 -6.87
C TRP A 675 24.50 -19.52 -7.99
N PHE A 676 24.69 -20.73 -8.54
CA PHE A 676 23.89 -21.28 -9.64
C PHE A 676 22.89 -22.37 -9.20
N VAL A 677 22.84 -22.73 -7.92
CA VAL A 677 21.95 -23.79 -7.43
C VAL A 677 20.64 -23.18 -6.97
N SER A 678 19.57 -23.38 -7.75
CA SER A 678 18.21 -23.12 -7.27
C SER A 678 17.85 -24.12 -6.18
N LEU A 679 17.33 -23.63 -5.05
CA LEU A 679 16.75 -24.52 -4.05
C LEU A 679 15.36 -24.94 -4.55
N THR A 680 15.12 -26.24 -4.56
CA THR A 680 13.84 -26.84 -4.97
C THR A 680 13.13 -27.31 -3.72
N ARG A 681 12.05 -26.63 -3.33
CA ARG A 681 11.31 -26.93 -2.10
C ARG A 681 9.97 -27.59 -2.41
N THR A 682 9.69 -28.64 -1.64
CA THR A 682 8.44 -29.41 -1.71
C THR A 682 7.36 -28.88 -0.77
N VAL A 683 7.69 -27.87 0.02
CA VAL A 683 6.81 -27.11 0.91
C VAL A 683 6.47 -25.76 0.25
N PHE A 684 5.41 -25.11 0.71
CA PHE A 684 5.18 -23.69 0.41
C PHE A 684 6.29 -22.81 1.01
N GLN A 685 6.57 -21.66 0.42
CA GLN A 685 7.46 -20.66 0.98
C GLN A 685 6.84 -19.28 0.94
N ASP A 686 7.17 -18.46 1.95
CA ASP A 686 6.95 -17.02 1.93
C ASP A 686 5.52 -16.66 1.48
N VAL A 687 4.54 -17.23 2.18
CA VAL A 687 3.12 -16.96 1.90
C VAL A 687 2.79 -15.57 2.42
N ASP A 688 2.71 -14.64 1.47
CA ASP A 688 2.35 -13.25 1.71
C ASP A 688 0.82 -13.12 1.89
N GLY A 689 0.06 -13.51 0.87
CA GLY A 689 -1.39 -13.46 0.88
C GLY A 689 -2.05 -14.76 1.34
N MET A 690 -2.80 -14.72 2.44
CA MET A 690 -3.76 -15.78 2.80
C MET A 690 -5.10 -15.17 3.22
N GLU A 691 -6.18 -15.51 2.49
CA GLU A 691 -7.55 -15.09 2.80
C GLU A 691 -8.46 -16.31 3.03
N TRP A 692 -9.28 -16.26 4.06
CA TRP A 692 -10.25 -17.31 4.38
C TRP A 692 -11.61 -17.03 3.74
N ILE A 693 -12.17 -18.03 3.07
CA ILE A 693 -13.45 -17.93 2.35
C ILE A 693 -14.38 -19.08 2.77
N ALA A 694 -15.44 -18.73 3.50
CA ALA A 694 -16.58 -19.62 3.74
C ALA A 694 -17.44 -19.78 2.48
N ALA A 695 -17.85 -21.01 2.17
CA ALA A 695 -18.71 -21.35 1.04
C ALA A 695 -19.93 -22.19 1.47
N ALA A 696 -20.91 -22.30 0.55
CA ALA A 696 -22.14 -23.05 0.78
C ALA A 696 -21.88 -24.50 1.23
N ASN A 697 -22.85 -25.04 1.98
CA ASN A 697 -22.80 -26.36 2.63
C ASN A 697 -21.81 -26.46 3.81
N GLY A 698 -21.24 -25.34 4.27
CA GLY A 698 -20.28 -25.33 5.39
C GLY A 698 -18.89 -25.79 4.95
N GLU A 699 -18.50 -25.44 3.73
CA GLU A 699 -17.16 -25.71 3.20
C GLU A 699 -16.27 -24.49 3.36
N ASP A 700 -15.05 -24.70 3.84
CA ASP A 700 -14.05 -23.65 4.02
C ASP A 700 -12.95 -23.76 2.98
N TYR A 701 -12.48 -22.62 2.51
CA TYR A 701 -11.39 -22.48 1.54
C TYR A 701 -10.39 -21.42 1.99
N PHE A 702 -9.14 -21.54 1.56
CA PHE A 702 -8.15 -20.47 1.63
C PHE A 702 -7.73 -20.07 0.21
N VAL A 703 -7.61 -18.76 -0.05
CA VAL A 703 -6.86 -18.26 -1.20
C VAL A 703 -5.44 -18.00 -0.73
N ILE A 704 -4.47 -18.65 -1.37
CA ILE A 704 -3.06 -18.63 -0.96
C ILE A 704 -2.21 -18.05 -2.10
N HIS A 705 -1.34 -17.11 -1.76
CA HIS A 705 -0.35 -16.51 -2.64
C HIS A 705 1.06 -16.71 -2.04
N GLU A 706 2.04 -17.04 -2.88
CA GLU A 706 3.46 -17.05 -2.48
C GLU A 706 4.19 -15.81 -3.03
N ASP A 707 5.13 -15.27 -2.25
CA ASP A 707 6.22 -14.38 -2.66
C ASP A 707 7.58 -14.98 -2.25
N GLY A 708 7.93 -16.12 -2.84
CA GLY A 708 9.20 -16.79 -2.50
C GLY A 708 10.34 -16.49 -3.47
N GLY A 709 10.14 -15.65 -4.49
CA GLY A 709 11.14 -15.40 -5.53
C GLY A 709 11.28 -16.55 -6.55
N ASN A 710 10.19 -17.22 -6.90
CA ASN A 710 10.12 -18.35 -7.82
C ASN A 710 10.68 -18.00 -9.20
N LEU A 711 11.67 -18.75 -9.63
CA LEU A 711 12.34 -18.57 -10.91
C LEU A 711 11.40 -18.76 -12.11
N TYR A 712 10.39 -19.61 -11.99
CA TYR A 712 9.42 -19.89 -13.06
C TYR A 712 8.09 -19.14 -12.89
N GLY A 713 7.97 -18.33 -11.85
CA GLY A 713 6.82 -17.46 -11.55
C GLY A 713 6.10 -17.84 -10.26
N GLU A 714 5.67 -16.84 -9.49
CA GLU A 714 4.97 -17.08 -8.22
C GLU A 714 3.65 -17.78 -8.44
N ARG A 715 3.25 -18.59 -7.47
CA ARG A 715 2.13 -19.50 -7.60
C ARG A 715 0.94 -19.00 -6.79
N LYS A 716 -0.24 -19.03 -7.41
CA LYS A 716 -1.53 -18.76 -6.76
C LYS A 716 -2.30 -20.06 -6.59
N PHE A 717 -2.87 -20.27 -5.41
CA PHE A 717 -3.70 -21.43 -5.12
C PHE A 717 -5.06 -21.05 -4.53
N LEU A 718 -6.02 -21.95 -4.73
CA LEU A 718 -7.23 -22.07 -3.93
C LEU A 718 -7.12 -23.40 -3.17
N ALA A 719 -7.14 -23.39 -1.85
CA ALA A 719 -7.07 -24.58 -1.02
C ALA A 719 -8.45 -24.92 -0.46
N LYS A 720 -8.89 -26.19 -0.53
CA LYS A 720 -10.06 -26.69 0.20
C LYS A 720 -9.62 -27.19 1.56
N VAL A 721 -10.27 -26.72 2.62
CA VAL A 721 -9.95 -27.12 4.00
C VAL A 721 -10.32 -28.58 4.21
N GLY A 722 -9.36 -29.36 4.74
CA GLY A 722 -9.50 -30.80 4.94
C GLY A 722 -8.27 -31.41 5.61
N VAL A 723 -8.29 -32.72 5.83
CA VAL A 723 -7.14 -33.49 6.30
C VAL A 723 -6.95 -34.72 5.41
N PRO A 724 -5.95 -34.74 4.50
CA PRO A 724 -5.03 -33.64 4.19
C PRO A 724 -5.73 -32.45 3.52
N MET A 725 -5.06 -31.29 3.52
CA MET A 725 -5.46 -30.15 2.68
C MET A 725 -5.37 -30.52 1.19
N LYS A 726 -6.16 -29.84 0.36
CA LYS A 726 -6.15 -30.02 -1.09
C LYS A 726 -5.95 -28.68 -1.80
N TYR A 727 -4.94 -28.57 -2.66
CA TYR A 727 -4.54 -27.31 -3.30
C TYR A 727 -4.83 -27.32 -4.79
N TYR A 728 -5.58 -26.35 -5.27
CA TYR A 728 -5.89 -26.14 -6.69
C TYR A 728 -5.00 -25.03 -7.23
N PHE A 729 -4.10 -25.35 -8.18
CA PHE A 729 -3.21 -24.36 -8.80
C PHE A 729 -4.00 -23.44 -9.74
N VAL A 730 -4.11 -22.15 -9.39
CA VAL A 730 -4.95 -21.19 -10.13
C VAL A 730 -4.18 -20.58 -11.29
N ALA A 731 -2.98 -20.04 -11.03
CA ALA A 731 -2.15 -19.35 -12.01
C ALA A 731 -0.70 -19.23 -11.50
N GLN A 732 0.21 -18.88 -12.41
CA GLN A 732 1.55 -18.39 -12.10
C GLN A 732 1.81 -16.99 -12.69
N SER A 733 2.82 -16.26 -12.21
CA SER A 733 3.17 -14.94 -12.76
C SER A 733 4.65 -14.60 -12.61
N GLY A 734 5.24 -14.03 -13.66
CA GLY A 734 6.63 -13.57 -13.68
C GLY A 734 7.65 -14.70 -13.56
N GLY A 735 8.80 -14.40 -12.96
CA GLY A 735 9.91 -15.31 -12.71
C GLY A 735 11.13 -15.04 -13.60
N SER A 736 12.33 -15.00 -13.02
CA SER A 736 13.56 -14.68 -13.79
C SER A 736 14.00 -15.73 -14.84
N GLN A 737 13.27 -16.84 -14.95
CA GLN A 737 13.43 -17.90 -15.95
C GLN A 737 12.13 -18.19 -16.73
N ASN A 738 11.04 -17.45 -16.48
CA ASN A 738 9.83 -17.53 -17.30
C ASN A 738 10.15 -17.01 -18.72
N THR A 739 9.62 -17.67 -19.75
CA THR A 739 9.96 -17.37 -21.15
C THR A 739 9.45 -16.02 -21.64
N ARG A 740 8.30 -15.54 -21.14
CA ARG A 740 7.81 -14.18 -21.44
C ARG A 740 8.68 -13.11 -20.79
N GLU A 741 9.06 -13.32 -19.54
CA GLU A 741 9.96 -12.44 -18.79
C GLU A 741 11.34 -12.35 -19.47
N LEU A 742 11.89 -13.49 -19.91
CA LEU A 742 13.15 -13.56 -20.66
C LEU A 742 13.06 -12.95 -22.07
N ALA A 743 11.87 -12.93 -22.68
CA ALA A 743 11.60 -12.25 -23.94
C ALA A 743 11.32 -10.75 -23.78
N SER A 744 11.27 -10.23 -22.55
CA SER A 744 10.90 -8.85 -22.22
C SER A 744 9.54 -8.43 -22.80
N ILE A 745 8.51 -9.26 -22.59
CA ILE A 745 7.13 -9.00 -23.05
C ILE A 745 6.11 -9.10 -21.92
N SER A 746 5.04 -8.31 -21.97
CA SER A 746 3.95 -8.30 -20.98
C SER A 746 2.58 -8.29 -21.66
N SER A 747 1.50 -8.46 -20.90
CA SER A 747 0.15 -8.26 -21.43
C SER A 747 -0.19 -6.78 -21.66
N VAL A 748 0.64 -5.89 -21.11
CA VAL A 748 0.63 -4.45 -21.37
C VAL A 748 1.89 -4.09 -22.16
N ALA A 749 1.75 -3.41 -23.30
CA ALA A 749 2.87 -3.19 -24.20
C ALA A 749 3.87 -2.14 -23.69
N GLY A 750 5.17 -2.37 -23.93
CA GLY A 750 6.23 -1.39 -23.70
C GLY A 750 6.58 -1.06 -22.25
N VAL A 751 6.12 -1.86 -21.29
CA VAL A 751 6.42 -1.75 -19.85
C VAL A 751 7.45 -2.75 -19.28
N PRO A 752 7.81 -3.88 -19.93
CA PRO A 752 8.84 -4.78 -19.40
C PRO A 752 10.20 -4.11 -19.22
N GLY A 753 10.77 -4.20 -18.01
CA GLY A 753 12.11 -3.70 -17.68
C GLY A 753 13.14 -4.79 -17.47
N ARG A 754 12.86 -5.79 -16.62
CA ARG A 754 13.76 -6.93 -16.36
C ARG A 754 13.02 -8.13 -15.77
N ALA A 755 13.28 -9.31 -16.33
CA ALA A 755 12.85 -10.60 -15.78
C ALA A 755 13.14 -10.76 -14.27
N THR A 756 12.08 -10.95 -13.49
CA THR A 756 12.11 -11.12 -12.02
C THR A 756 10.82 -11.82 -11.56
N SER A 757 10.77 -12.36 -10.34
CA SER A 757 9.51 -12.84 -9.73
C SER A 757 8.46 -11.72 -9.76
N HIS A 758 7.19 -12.07 -10.01
CA HIS A 758 6.06 -11.21 -9.66
C HIS A 758 5.60 -11.57 -8.25
N GLU A 759 4.39 -11.19 -7.88
CA GLU A 759 3.73 -11.65 -6.66
C GLU A 759 2.21 -11.55 -6.87
N PHE A 760 1.44 -12.39 -6.19
CA PHE A 760 0.01 -12.11 -5.96
C PHE A 760 -0.13 -11.65 -4.51
N SER A 761 -0.88 -10.58 -4.26
CA SER A 761 -1.30 -10.23 -2.89
C SER A 761 -2.76 -9.81 -2.89
N GLY A 762 -3.35 -9.68 -1.71
CA GLY A 762 -4.72 -9.22 -1.48
C GLY A 762 -5.79 -10.12 -2.10
N ALA A 763 -6.67 -10.68 -1.28
CA ALA A 763 -7.86 -11.34 -1.78
C ALA A 763 -9.07 -10.88 -1.00
N PHE A 764 -10.20 -10.74 -1.67
CA PHE A 764 -11.46 -10.34 -1.03
C PHE A 764 -12.65 -10.96 -1.74
N ASP A 765 -13.53 -11.62 -0.98
CA ASP A 765 -14.76 -12.20 -1.52
C ASP A 765 -15.79 -11.10 -1.82
N LEU A 766 -16.17 -10.97 -3.10
CA LEU A 766 -17.22 -10.04 -3.53
C LEU A 766 -18.63 -10.67 -3.48
N SER A 767 -18.75 -11.98 -3.26
CA SER A 767 -20.02 -12.70 -3.42
C SER A 767 -21.12 -12.18 -2.50
N GLY A 768 -20.81 -11.81 -1.26
CA GLY A 768 -21.77 -11.19 -0.33
C GLY A 768 -22.31 -9.83 -0.80
N LEU A 769 -21.52 -9.09 -1.59
CA LEU A 769 -21.92 -7.83 -2.19
C LEU A 769 -22.75 -8.03 -3.48
N LEU A 770 -22.53 -9.13 -4.21
CA LEU A 770 -23.06 -9.34 -5.56
C LEU A 770 -24.24 -10.34 -5.62
N ARG A 771 -24.48 -11.11 -4.56
CA ARG A 771 -25.55 -12.12 -4.49
C ARG A 771 -26.95 -11.53 -4.67
N LYS A 772 -27.78 -12.26 -5.42
CA LYS A 772 -29.17 -11.92 -5.73
C LYS A 772 -30.14 -13.00 -5.27
N ASP A 773 -31.36 -12.59 -4.91
CA ASP A 773 -32.48 -13.47 -4.61
C ASP A 773 -33.08 -14.10 -5.90
N ALA A 774 -34.04 -15.00 -5.73
CA ALA A 774 -34.74 -15.67 -6.84
C ALA A 774 -35.59 -14.71 -7.71
N ALA A 775 -35.82 -13.47 -7.28
CA ALA A 775 -36.48 -12.42 -8.05
C ALA A 775 -35.47 -11.48 -8.74
N GLY A 776 -34.17 -11.70 -8.58
CA GLY A 776 -33.09 -10.92 -9.18
C GLY A 776 -32.67 -9.67 -8.39
N ASN A 777 -33.23 -9.44 -7.19
CA ASN A 777 -32.85 -8.32 -6.33
C ASN A 777 -31.58 -8.64 -5.56
N PHE A 778 -30.71 -7.65 -5.35
CA PHE A 778 -29.54 -7.83 -4.49
C PHE A 778 -29.93 -8.07 -3.03
N GLU A 779 -29.37 -9.12 -2.42
CA GLU A 779 -29.73 -9.50 -1.05
C GLU A 779 -29.12 -8.57 0.02
N LEU A 780 -27.93 -8.03 -0.22
CA LEU A 780 -27.27 -7.09 0.69
C LEU A 780 -27.70 -5.65 0.40
N THR A 781 -28.18 -4.96 1.43
CA THR A 781 -28.51 -3.53 1.40
C THR A 781 -27.32 -2.68 1.84
N VAL A 782 -27.24 -1.44 1.34
CA VAL A 782 -26.27 -0.44 1.82
C VAL A 782 -26.44 -0.24 3.32
N GLY A 783 -25.34 -0.19 4.05
CA GLY A 783 -25.38 0.01 5.48
C GLY A 783 -26.09 -1.12 6.23
N ASP A 784 -25.94 -2.37 5.79
CA ASP A 784 -26.22 -3.49 6.69
C ASP A 784 -25.42 -3.35 8.00
N VAL A 785 -26.01 -3.86 9.08
CA VAL A 785 -25.42 -3.94 10.42
C VAL A 785 -25.68 -5.31 11.04
N THR A 786 -26.11 -6.30 10.26
CA THR A 786 -26.56 -7.60 10.78
C THR A 786 -25.53 -8.70 10.57
N GLY A 787 -24.37 -8.39 9.99
CA GLY A 787 -23.37 -9.37 9.55
C GLY A 787 -23.78 -10.09 8.26
N LYS A 788 -24.77 -9.55 7.52
CA LYS A 788 -25.39 -10.24 6.38
C LYS A 788 -24.41 -10.51 5.24
N LYS A 789 -23.39 -9.66 5.04
CA LYS A 789 -22.32 -9.88 4.04
C LYS A 789 -21.70 -11.27 4.20
N ARG A 790 -21.14 -11.58 5.38
CA ARG A 790 -20.50 -12.88 5.66
C ARG A 790 -21.49 -14.04 5.59
N ALA A 791 -22.75 -13.84 5.99
CA ALA A 791 -23.79 -14.86 5.84
C ALA A 791 -24.14 -15.17 4.38
N LEU A 792 -24.15 -14.16 3.50
CA LEU A 792 -24.37 -14.32 2.06
C LEU A 792 -23.15 -14.95 1.37
N GLU A 793 -21.94 -14.64 1.82
CA GLU A 793 -20.69 -15.30 1.38
C GLU A 793 -20.72 -16.78 1.72
N ALA A 794 -20.95 -17.13 2.99
CA ALA A 794 -21.07 -18.51 3.46
C ALA A 794 -22.25 -19.27 2.83
N ALA A 795 -23.28 -18.57 2.35
CA ALA A 795 -24.38 -19.20 1.61
C ALA A 795 -24.07 -19.42 0.12
N THR A 796 -22.96 -18.91 -0.42
CA THR A 796 -22.64 -18.94 -1.86
C THR A 796 -21.69 -20.10 -2.19
N PRO A 797 -22.04 -20.99 -3.14
CA PRO A 797 -21.15 -22.07 -3.59
C PRO A 797 -19.83 -21.55 -4.12
N ILE A 798 -18.71 -22.27 -3.87
CA ILE A 798 -17.36 -21.83 -4.26
C ILE A 798 -17.25 -21.44 -5.74
N ASN A 799 -17.90 -22.18 -6.65
CA ASN A 799 -17.88 -21.94 -8.09
C ASN A 799 -18.83 -20.81 -8.56
N GLU A 800 -19.63 -20.25 -7.66
CA GLU A 800 -20.47 -19.07 -7.90
C GLU A 800 -19.86 -17.80 -7.31
N LYS A 801 -18.77 -17.91 -6.52
CA LYS A 801 -18.07 -16.76 -5.95
C LYS A 801 -17.32 -15.97 -7.02
N ILE A 802 -17.17 -14.67 -6.75
CA ILE A 802 -16.27 -13.78 -7.46
C ILE A 802 -15.31 -13.22 -6.42
N ILE A 803 -14.03 -13.52 -6.57
CA ILE A 803 -12.97 -13.15 -5.65
C ILE A 803 -12.12 -12.09 -6.34
N ALA A 804 -12.00 -10.92 -5.73
CA ALA A 804 -11.03 -9.91 -6.18
C ALA A 804 -9.62 -10.30 -5.72
N VAL A 805 -8.61 -10.05 -6.55
CA VAL A 805 -7.21 -10.45 -6.31
C VAL A 805 -6.27 -9.38 -6.88
N ASN A 806 -5.20 -9.00 -6.18
CA ASN A 806 -4.14 -8.18 -6.79
C ASN A 806 -3.02 -9.05 -7.40
N LEU A 807 -2.41 -8.54 -8.46
CA LEU A 807 -1.23 -9.13 -9.10
C LEU A 807 -0.15 -8.07 -9.31
N GLN A 808 0.93 -8.25 -8.57
CA GLN A 808 2.09 -7.38 -8.46
C GLN A 808 3.14 -7.69 -9.54
N ALA A 809 2.99 -7.14 -10.74
CA ALA A 809 3.90 -7.44 -11.85
C ALA A 809 5.23 -6.66 -11.75
N HIS A 810 6.14 -7.19 -10.93
CA HIS A 810 7.42 -6.60 -10.59
C HIS A 810 8.34 -6.25 -11.79
N SER A 811 8.24 -6.97 -12.92
CA SER A 811 9.08 -6.72 -14.09
C SER A 811 8.61 -5.54 -14.93
N ASN A 812 7.35 -5.11 -14.79
CA ASN A 812 6.68 -4.13 -15.63
C ASN A 812 6.95 -2.67 -15.18
N ASN A 813 8.22 -2.24 -15.14
CA ASN A 813 8.63 -0.94 -14.60
C ASN A 813 9.32 0.01 -15.59
N ALA A 814 9.15 -0.20 -16.90
CA ALA A 814 9.79 0.58 -17.96
C ALA A 814 8.82 1.46 -18.78
N GLY A 815 9.38 2.25 -19.70
CA GLY A 815 8.64 3.03 -20.70
C GLY A 815 7.72 4.08 -20.07
N TRP A 816 6.43 3.96 -20.33
CA TRP A 816 5.45 4.91 -19.80
C TRP A 816 5.28 4.81 -18.28
N ALA A 817 5.53 3.64 -17.67
CA ALA A 817 5.38 3.42 -16.23
C ALA A 817 6.43 4.20 -15.41
N ASP A 818 7.68 4.15 -15.88
CA ASP A 818 8.77 5.01 -15.41
C ASP A 818 8.44 6.49 -15.66
N THR A 819 8.00 6.83 -16.88
CA THR A 819 7.72 8.24 -17.27
C THR A 819 6.68 8.92 -16.38
N PHE A 820 5.55 8.26 -16.10
CA PHE A 820 4.48 8.81 -15.26
C PHE A 820 4.62 8.53 -13.76
N LYS A 821 5.70 7.86 -13.35
CA LYS A 821 5.98 7.51 -11.96
C LYS A 821 4.85 6.70 -11.31
N THR A 822 4.31 5.74 -12.07
CA THR A 822 3.38 4.71 -11.58
C THR A 822 4.11 3.53 -10.94
N ASP A 823 5.43 3.44 -11.15
CA ASP A 823 6.34 2.33 -10.84
C ASP A 823 6.07 1.06 -11.65
N ARG A 824 5.27 0.13 -11.13
CA ARG A 824 5.04 -1.18 -11.75
C ARG A 824 3.61 -1.31 -12.27
N VAL A 825 3.47 -1.75 -13.51
CA VAL A 825 2.17 -1.99 -14.14
C VAL A 825 1.62 -3.34 -13.72
N ALA A 826 0.96 -3.30 -12.57
CA ALA A 826 0.25 -4.37 -11.90
C ALA A 826 -1.25 -4.37 -12.24
N GLN A 827 -1.99 -5.38 -11.76
CA GLN A 827 -3.41 -5.56 -12.07
C GLN A 827 -4.26 -5.88 -10.84
N VAL A 828 -5.48 -5.34 -10.81
CA VAL A 828 -6.57 -5.84 -9.99
C VAL A 828 -7.38 -6.81 -10.86
N LEU A 829 -7.62 -8.01 -10.36
CA LEU A 829 -8.21 -9.14 -11.08
C LEU A 829 -9.51 -9.61 -10.42
N ALA A 830 -10.41 -10.17 -11.21
CA ALA A 830 -11.55 -10.94 -10.75
C ALA A 830 -11.34 -12.42 -11.09
N TYR A 831 -11.41 -13.29 -10.09
CA TYR A 831 -11.31 -14.74 -10.20
C TYR A 831 -12.67 -15.39 -9.87
N LYS A 832 -13.15 -16.27 -10.74
CA LYS A 832 -14.36 -17.08 -10.51
C LYS A 832 -13.95 -18.56 -10.48
N PRO A 833 -13.92 -19.21 -9.30
CA PRO A 833 -13.48 -20.60 -9.16
C PRO A 833 -14.28 -21.58 -10.03
N ARG A 834 -13.61 -22.67 -10.41
CA ARG A 834 -14.19 -23.81 -11.11
C ARG A 834 -13.49 -25.09 -10.65
N VAL A 835 -13.63 -25.40 -9.38
CA VAL A 835 -13.08 -26.61 -8.74
C VAL A 835 -14.13 -27.73 -8.68
N PRO A 836 -13.71 -29.01 -8.55
CA PRO A 836 -14.62 -30.09 -8.17
C PRO A 836 -15.34 -29.76 -6.85
N ALA A 837 -16.62 -30.12 -6.77
CA ALA A 837 -17.40 -30.08 -5.52
C ALA A 837 -16.87 -31.15 -4.56
#